data_AF-A0A4P8HIX6-F1
#
_entry.id   AF-A0A4P8HIX6-F1
#
_cell.length_a   1.000
_cell.length_b   1.000
_cell.length_c   1.000
_cell.angle_alpha   90.00
_cell.angle_beta   90.00
_cell.angle_gamma   90.00
#
_symmetry.space_group_name_H-M   'P 1'
#
loop_
_entity.id
_entity.type
_entity.pdbx_description
1 polymer ?
#
loop_
_entity_poly.entity_id
_entity_poly.type
_entity_poly.pdbx_seq_one_letter_code
_entity_poly.pdbx_strand_id
1 'polypeptide(L)'
;MPDDPLTPLARDLAYMLVYAGCEPEPGRFTSDLPVGADVWLHFSAELRFDGAASLLLTPHCDVDPATLRQAVARSLHRREEDAAPVIASNESHLLARLDFFGLLRLLPLTAWWRRHAGRPEDADAVAAVLRSDRTAQELGSRVLEHLASVATIGRFKDVGRLVADTVHGAGPEGGHGALVRLVNVAALYVGLGLLGVTRDSIGEAALQARLRGAARAVLRALADCCDGDRHGAGGLPPGALPPLWHIARNRPARHAIAASRRTVKADAASRVFDTGGRGVRWAVVDSGIDASHPAFARDGGGPAIDAADARRSRIVQTMDFTRLADLTAGTLPKSVAARLAKQPDGAALLERAARLGRDLAAGRMLDWSLLEPLLAVSHAPGGYAVPPDSHGTHVAGILGAGWYGRHYLERGMPLPPELADSTDLLGICPAIELLDLRVFDADGDADEFTILAALQYVRYLNQSRDRQYVHGVNISLSLHHSVRSYGCGSTPVCLECDRLAGSGVVVVAAAGNCGFDEAYARTSMGGAYRGQSLTDPGNARAAITVGATHRSDPHLYGVSYFSSRGPTGDGRAKPDLVAPGEKITSTAPGAGTATMDGTSMAAPHVSGVAALLLARHPELMGHPGRVKDVLRRSATDLGREPAFQGCGLVDALRALQAV
;
A
#
# COMPACT_ATOMS: atom_id res chain seq x y z
N MET A 1 5.71 -4.56 -19.58
CA MET A 1 6.67 -3.45 -19.79
C MET A 1 6.74 -2.69 -18.48
N PRO A 2 7.87 -2.76 -17.75
CA PRO A 2 7.95 -2.26 -16.39
C PRO A 2 8.14 -0.73 -16.37
N ASP A 3 7.73 -0.15 -15.25
CA ASP A 3 8.04 1.20 -14.82
C ASP A 3 9.54 1.49 -14.97
N ASP A 4 9.88 2.35 -15.94
CA ASP A 4 11.14 3.06 -15.90
C ASP A 4 10.95 4.16 -14.86
N PRO A 5 11.67 4.16 -13.71
CA PRO A 5 11.64 5.32 -12.84
C PRO A 5 12.07 6.49 -13.72
N LEU A 6 11.24 7.53 -13.83
CA LEU A 6 11.68 8.80 -14.40
C LEU A 6 13.06 9.05 -13.82
N THR A 7 14.08 9.03 -14.69
CA THR A 7 15.47 9.18 -14.30
C THR A 7 15.58 10.42 -13.41
N PRO A 8 16.58 10.53 -12.52
CA PRO A 8 16.80 11.77 -11.77
C PRO A 8 16.69 13.01 -12.68
N LEU A 9 17.19 12.87 -13.91
CA LEU A 9 17.03 13.82 -15.01
C LEU A 9 15.57 14.10 -15.40
N ALA A 10 14.70 13.10 -15.58
CA ALA A 10 13.29 13.30 -15.93
C ALA A 10 12.43 13.87 -14.77
N ARG A 11 12.80 13.59 -13.51
CA ARG A 11 12.21 14.22 -12.32
C ARG A 11 12.69 15.68 -12.17
N ASP A 12 13.97 15.94 -12.42
CA ASP A 12 14.55 17.28 -12.39
C ASP A 12 14.05 18.10 -13.59
N LEU A 13 13.82 17.49 -14.75
CA LEU A 13 13.13 18.06 -15.91
C LEU A 13 11.68 18.43 -15.56
N ALA A 14 10.95 17.57 -14.85
CA ALA A 14 9.57 17.84 -14.43
C ALA A 14 9.50 18.97 -13.39
N TYR A 15 10.49 19.06 -12.48
CA TYR A 15 10.65 20.18 -11.55
C TYR A 15 11.02 21.47 -12.28
N MET A 16 11.89 21.42 -13.30
CA MET A 16 12.28 22.59 -14.10
C MET A 16 11.18 23.06 -15.07
N LEU A 17 10.38 22.13 -15.63
CA LEU A 17 9.22 22.42 -16.49
C LEU A 17 8.14 23.22 -15.78
N VAL A 18 7.98 23.04 -14.46
CA VAL A 18 6.94 23.69 -13.66
C VAL A 18 7.43 25.01 -13.03
N TYR A 19 8.74 25.18 -12.79
CA TYR A 19 9.24 26.31 -11.99
C TYR A 19 10.35 27.19 -12.62
N ALA A 20 11.08 26.76 -13.67
CA ALA A 20 12.35 27.41 -14.07
C ALA A 20 12.25 28.45 -15.22
N GLY A 21 11.07 29.00 -15.50
CA GLY A 21 10.87 29.97 -16.59
C GLY A 21 10.63 31.42 -16.17
N CYS A 22 10.51 31.72 -14.87
CA CYS A 22 10.08 33.03 -14.39
C CYS A 22 10.98 33.54 -13.27
N GLU A 23 11.43 34.80 -13.36
CA GLU A 23 12.08 35.45 -12.21
C GLU A 23 11.14 35.42 -10.98
N PRO A 24 11.67 35.21 -9.77
CA PRO A 24 10.86 35.11 -8.57
C PRO A 24 10.35 36.49 -8.15
N GLU A 25 9.11 36.82 -8.51
CA GLU A 25 8.39 37.92 -7.84
C GLU A 25 7.92 37.47 -6.44
N PRO A 26 8.10 38.29 -5.39
CA PRO A 26 7.59 37.99 -4.07
C PRO A 26 6.06 38.03 -4.08
N GLY A 27 5.40 36.89 -3.84
CA GLY A 27 3.93 36.78 -3.75
C GLY A 27 3.27 35.78 -4.70
N ARG A 28 4.03 35.03 -5.51
CA ARG A 28 3.46 34.03 -6.44
C ARG A 28 2.97 32.78 -5.70
N PHE A 29 1.66 32.57 -5.68
CA PHE A 29 1.01 31.30 -5.39
C PHE A 29 0.54 30.66 -6.71
N THR A 30 0.94 29.40 -6.92
CA THR A 30 0.51 28.41 -7.95
C THR A 30 0.86 28.65 -9.42
N SER A 31 1.05 27.53 -10.14
CA SER A 31 1.36 27.45 -11.56
C SER A 31 0.25 28.07 -12.42
N ASP A 32 0.61 28.84 -13.45
CA ASP A 32 -0.31 29.52 -14.38
C ASP A 32 -1.22 28.58 -15.22
N LEU A 33 -1.19 27.26 -14.96
CA LEU A 33 -2.04 26.24 -15.59
C LEU A 33 -2.70 25.39 -14.50
N PRO A 34 -4.05 25.23 -14.50
CA PRO A 34 -4.73 24.33 -13.56
C PRO A 34 -4.53 22.86 -13.94
N VAL A 35 -3.82 22.53 -15.02
CA VAL A 35 -3.65 21.16 -15.52
C VAL A 35 -2.40 20.50 -14.95
N GLY A 36 -2.57 19.38 -14.24
CA GLY A 36 -1.47 18.57 -13.75
C GLY A 36 -0.58 18.02 -14.86
N ALA A 37 0.73 17.92 -14.60
CA ALA A 37 1.71 17.41 -15.56
C ALA A 37 1.40 15.99 -16.06
N ASP A 38 0.74 15.18 -15.23
CA ASP A 38 0.31 13.82 -15.55
C ASP A 38 -0.76 13.76 -16.65
N VAL A 39 -1.59 14.80 -16.78
CA VAL A 39 -2.58 14.92 -17.87
C VAL A 39 -1.89 15.18 -19.20
N TRP A 40 -0.91 16.08 -19.25
CA TRP A 40 -0.13 16.37 -20.46
C TRP A 40 0.69 15.17 -20.93
N LEU A 41 1.33 14.46 -20.00
CA LEU A 41 2.07 13.23 -20.28
C LEU A 41 1.16 12.14 -20.85
N HIS A 42 -0.09 12.05 -20.41
CA HIS A 42 -1.02 11.04 -20.89
C HIS A 42 -1.40 11.21 -22.37
N PHE A 43 -1.68 12.44 -22.81
CA PHE A 43 -2.02 12.70 -24.22
C PHE A 43 -0.79 12.63 -25.14
N SER A 44 0.39 13.01 -24.63
CA SER A 44 1.64 13.03 -25.42
C SER A 44 2.33 11.67 -25.56
N ALA A 45 2.27 10.79 -24.55
CA ALA A 45 3.01 9.52 -24.55
C ALA A 45 2.58 8.54 -25.65
N GLU A 46 1.36 8.67 -26.19
CA GLU A 46 0.79 7.75 -27.19
C GLU A 46 0.18 8.46 -28.40
N LEU A 47 0.41 9.79 -28.55
CA LEU A 47 -0.21 10.64 -29.59
C LEU A 47 -1.75 10.54 -29.62
N ARG A 48 -2.38 10.25 -28.48
CA ARG A 48 -3.82 10.01 -28.36
C ARG A 48 -4.62 11.31 -28.23
N PHE A 49 -4.44 12.25 -29.15
CA PHE A 49 -5.12 13.55 -29.10
C PHE A 49 -6.64 13.45 -29.29
N ASP A 50 -7.10 12.43 -30.03
CA ASP A 50 -8.52 12.13 -30.25
C ASP A 50 -9.08 11.10 -29.25
N GLY A 51 -8.22 10.54 -28.38
CA GLY A 51 -8.62 9.54 -27.39
C GLY A 51 -9.16 10.21 -26.12
N ALA A 52 -10.36 9.83 -25.69
CA ALA A 52 -10.96 10.43 -24.50
C ALA A 52 -10.33 9.90 -23.19
N ALA A 53 -9.82 10.79 -22.35
CA ALA A 53 -9.27 10.51 -21.03
C ALA A 53 -10.26 10.88 -19.92
N SER A 54 -10.33 10.07 -18.86
CA SER A 54 -11.09 10.41 -17.66
C SER A 54 -10.31 11.39 -16.79
N LEU A 55 -10.83 12.60 -16.61
CA LEU A 55 -10.20 13.69 -15.86
C LEU A 55 -11.07 14.11 -14.66
N LEU A 56 -10.41 14.51 -13.57
CA LEU A 56 -11.02 15.08 -12.37
C LEU A 56 -10.78 16.59 -12.35
N LEU A 57 -11.85 17.35 -12.37
CA LEU A 57 -11.87 18.81 -12.32
C LEU A 57 -12.28 19.24 -10.91
N THR A 58 -11.40 19.97 -10.24
CA THR A 58 -11.63 20.54 -8.91
C THR A 58 -12.11 22.00 -9.09
N PRO A 59 -13.32 22.35 -8.62
CA PRO A 59 -13.79 23.74 -8.63
C PRO A 59 -12.93 24.63 -7.71
N HIS A 60 -12.88 25.93 -8.01
CA HIS A 60 -12.41 26.92 -7.04
C HIS A 60 -13.35 26.96 -5.80
N CYS A 61 -12.84 27.41 -4.65
CA CYS A 61 -13.58 27.37 -3.37
C CYS A 61 -14.94 28.08 -3.37
N ASP A 62 -15.16 28.97 -4.32
CA ASP A 62 -16.39 29.79 -4.44
C ASP A 62 -17.38 29.23 -5.48
N VAL A 63 -17.13 28.04 -6.02
CA VAL A 63 -17.93 27.43 -7.09
C VAL A 63 -18.46 26.07 -6.65
N ASP A 64 -19.77 25.89 -6.66
CA ASP A 64 -20.37 24.58 -6.38
C ASP A 64 -20.17 23.61 -7.57
N PRO A 65 -19.95 22.30 -7.30
CA PRO A 65 -19.73 21.31 -8.35
C PRO A 65 -20.89 21.16 -9.35
N ALA A 66 -22.13 21.48 -8.96
CA ALA A 66 -23.29 21.38 -9.85
C ALA A 66 -23.31 22.51 -10.89
N THR A 67 -22.98 23.74 -10.49
CA THR A 67 -22.77 24.89 -11.37
C THR A 67 -21.58 24.64 -12.29
N LEU A 68 -20.48 24.07 -11.78
CA LEU A 68 -19.35 23.69 -12.61
C LEU A 68 -19.74 22.63 -13.65
N ARG A 69 -20.50 21.60 -13.26
CA ARG A 69 -21.02 20.57 -14.18
C ARG A 69 -21.83 21.17 -15.32
N GLN A 70 -22.74 22.10 -15.03
CA GLN A 70 -23.57 22.77 -16.03
C GLN A 70 -22.74 23.65 -16.98
N ALA A 71 -21.71 24.32 -16.47
CA ALA A 71 -20.82 25.15 -17.30
C ALA A 71 -19.91 24.31 -18.22
N VAL A 72 -19.37 23.21 -17.70
CA VAL A 72 -18.53 22.27 -18.47
C VAL A 72 -19.37 21.56 -19.54
N ALA A 73 -20.58 21.10 -19.22
CA ALA A 73 -21.49 20.48 -20.19
C ALA A 73 -21.83 21.42 -21.36
N ARG A 74 -22.06 22.71 -21.07
CA ARG A 74 -22.30 23.74 -22.10
C ARG A 74 -21.06 24.03 -22.95
N SER A 75 -19.87 24.08 -22.34
CA SER A 75 -18.62 24.38 -23.04
C SER A 75 -18.15 23.26 -23.97
N LEU A 76 -18.64 22.04 -23.78
CA LEU A 76 -18.25 20.85 -24.55
C LEU A 76 -19.26 20.46 -25.64
N HIS A 77 -20.44 21.10 -25.70
CA HIS A 77 -21.45 20.80 -26.72
C HIS A 77 -21.00 21.30 -28.10
N ARG A 78 -20.77 20.38 -29.05
CA ARG A 78 -20.24 20.69 -30.39
C ARG A 78 -21.30 20.79 -31.49
N ARG A 79 -22.46 20.10 -31.39
CA ARG A 79 -23.65 20.13 -32.29
C ARG A 79 -24.79 19.27 -31.70
N GLU A 80 -26.04 19.45 -32.15
CA GLU A 80 -27.23 18.68 -31.70
C GLU A 80 -27.15 17.15 -31.91
N GLU A 81 -26.25 16.67 -32.78
CA GLU A 81 -26.10 15.25 -33.13
C GLU A 81 -24.99 14.51 -32.35
N ASP A 82 -24.18 15.19 -31.53
CA ASP A 82 -23.11 14.55 -30.77
C ASP A 82 -23.63 13.87 -29.49
N ALA A 83 -23.11 12.68 -29.20
CA ALA A 83 -23.42 11.95 -27.98
C ALA A 83 -23.07 12.80 -26.74
N ALA A 84 -23.97 12.83 -25.75
CA ALA A 84 -23.81 13.63 -24.55
C ALA A 84 -22.46 13.32 -23.85
N PRO A 85 -21.68 14.35 -23.45
CA PRO A 85 -20.40 14.13 -22.80
C PRO A 85 -20.59 13.42 -21.45
N VAL A 86 -19.73 12.44 -21.16
CA VAL A 86 -19.74 11.72 -19.88
C VAL A 86 -19.20 12.65 -18.80
N ILE A 87 -20.12 13.23 -18.03
CA ILE A 87 -19.82 14.17 -16.95
C ILE A 87 -20.59 13.73 -15.70
N ALA A 88 -19.89 13.53 -14.58
CA ALA A 88 -20.49 13.19 -13.30
C ALA A 88 -19.86 14.04 -12.19
N SER A 89 -20.62 14.45 -11.19
CA SER A 89 -20.11 15.25 -10.06
C SER A 89 -20.42 14.55 -8.74
N ASN A 90 -19.49 14.60 -7.79
CA ASN A 90 -19.76 14.34 -6.38
C ASN A 90 -19.75 15.67 -5.60
N GLU A 91 -19.74 15.62 -4.27
CA GLU A 91 -19.78 16.82 -3.41
C GLU A 91 -18.55 17.75 -3.54
N SER A 92 -17.44 17.28 -4.13
CA SER A 92 -16.17 18.03 -4.16
C SER A 92 -15.50 18.11 -5.53
N HIS A 93 -15.82 17.21 -6.46
CA HIS A 93 -15.11 17.03 -7.73
C HIS A 93 -16.07 16.74 -8.88
N LEU A 94 -15.65 17.14 -10.07
CA LEU A 94 -16.31 16.83 -11.33
C LEU A 94 -15.45 15.83 -12.13
N LEU A 95 -15.99 14.66 -12.43
CA LEU A 95 -15.45 13.73 -13.42
C LEU A 95 -15.91 14.16 -14.82
N ALA A 96 -14.99 14.29 -15.76
CA ALA A 96 -15.28 14.53 -17.17
C ALA A 96 -14.41 13.62 -18.05
N ARG A 97 -15.00 12.99 -19.07
CA ARG A 97 -14.25 12.22 -20.07
C ARG A 97 -13.98 13.07 -21.31
N LEU A 98 -12.74 13.51 -21.50
CA LEU A 98 -12.35 14.53 -22.48
C LEU A 98 -11.22 14.05 -23.38
N ASP A 99 -11.31 14.33 -24.68
CA ASP A 99 -10.17 14.30 -25.59
C ASP A 99 -9.25 15.51 -25.34
N PHE A 100 -8.08 15.54 -25.98
CA PHE A 100 -7.12 16.62 -25.78
C PHE A 100 -7.72 17.99 -26.15
N PHE A 101 -8.52 18.03 -27.23
CA PHE A 101 -9.18 19.24 -27.69
C PHE A 101 -10.31 19.69 -26.76
N GLY A 102 -11.04 18.76 -26.14
CA GLY A 102 -12.01 19.02 -25.10
C GLY A 102 -11.37 19.60 -23.84
N LEU A 103 -10.19 19.12 -23.45
CA LEU A 103 -9.40 19.71 -22.36
C LEU A 103 -9.00 21.16 -22.68
N LEU A 104 -8.47 21.43 -23.88
CA LEU A 104 -8.03 22.78 -24.27
C LEU A 104 -9.16 23.82 -24.21
N ARG A 105 -10.39 23.43 -24.56
CA ARG A 105 -11.58 24.30 -24.49
C ARG A 105 -11.98 24.71 -23.07
N LEU A 106 -11.52 23.97 -22.06
CA LEU A 106 -11.78 24.27 -20.65
C LEU A 106 -10.69 25.13 -20.01
N LEU A 107 -9.59 25.43 -20.72
CA LEU A 107 -8.50 26.23 -20.18
C LEU A 107 -8.81 27.72 -20.30
N PRO A 108 -8.78 28.48 -19.18
CA PRO A 108 -8.90 29.93 -19.27
C PRO A 108 -7.59 30.50 -19.86
N LEU A 109 -7.69 31.23 -20.98
CA LEU A 109 -6.58 32.06 -21.47
C LEU A 109 -6.31 33.17 -20.43
N THR A 110 -5.26 33.01 -19.64
CA THR A 110 -4.88 33.98 -18.60
C THR A 110 -4.57 35.35 -19.23
N ALA A 111 -4.57 36.41 -18.42
CA ALA A 111 -4.19 37.76 -18.88
C ALA A 111 -2.74 37.84 -19.40
N TRP A 112 -1.90 36.85 -19.08
CA TRP A 112 -0.56 36.69 -19.63
C TRP A 112 -0.59 36.17 -21.07
N TRP A 113 -1.39 35.14 -21.35
CA TRP A 113 -1.61 34.60 -22.70
C TRP A 113 -2.18 35.64 -23.65
N ARG A 114 -3.17 36.42 -23.19
CA ARG A 114 -3.73 37.55 -23.96
C ARG A 114 -2.72 38.67 -24.25
N ARG A 115 -1.67 38.80 -23.43
CA ARG A 115 -0.59 39.79 -23.63
C ARG A 115 0.51 39.30 -24.57
N HIS A 116 0.70 37.98 -24.68
CA HIS A 116 1.84 37.38 -25.39
C HIS A 116 1.46 36.64 -26.68
N ALA A 117 0.17 36.33 -26.89
CA ALA A 117 -0.38 36.07 -28.22
C ALA A 117 -0.37 37.40 -29.00
N GLY A 118 0.55 37.53 -29.96
CA GLY A 118 0.82 38.78 -30.68
C GLY A 118 -0.36 39.31 -31.52
N ARG A 119 -0.23 40.54 -32.02
CA ARG A 119 -1.22 41.18 -32.92
C ARG A 119 -1.32 40.47 -34.28
N PRO A 120 -2.47 40.52 -34.98
CA PRO A 120 -2.77 39.82 -36.27
C PRO A 120 -1.70 39.83 -37.36
N GLU A 121 -0.81 40.80 -37.31
CA GLU A 121 -0.02 41.27 -38.45
C GLU A 121 1.29 40.47 -38.63
N ASP A 122 1.66 39.62 -37.66
CA ASP A 122 2.91 38.82 -37.67
C ASP A 122 2.73 37.35 -38.15
N ALA A 123 1.52 36.90 -38.47
CA ALA A 123 1.25 35.49 -38.82
C ALA A 123 1.86 35.08 -40.17
N ASP A 124 1.83 35.97 -41.16
CA ASP A 124 2.33 35.70 -42.53
C ASP A 124 3.86 35.65 -42.59
N ALA A 125 4.56 36.45 -41.78
CA ALA A 125 6.02 36.46 -41.71
C ALA A 125 6.59 35.16 -41.09
N VAL A 126 5.91 34.59 -40.10
CA VAL A 126 6.32 33.33 -39.45
C VAL A 126 5.99 32.12 -40.34
N ALA A 127 4.85 32.14 -41.03
CA ALA A 127 4.49 31.12 -42.00
C ALA A 127 5.44 31.10 -43.22
N ALA A 128 6.01 32.24 -43.61
CA ALA A 128 7.03 32.33 -44.66
C ALA A 128 8.39 31.74 -44.22
N VAL A 129 8.76 31.91 -42.94
CA VAL A 129 10.01 31.36 -42.36
C VAL A 129 9.98 29.83 -42.30
N LEU A 130 8.86 29.24 -41.88
CA LEU A 130 8.69 27.79 -41.76
C LEU A 130 8.53 27.07 -43.11
N ARG A 131 8.19 27.82 -44.18
CA ARG A 131 8.13 27.32 -45.57
C ARG A 131 9.47 27.35 -46.30
N SER A 132 10.53 27.88 -45.69
CA SER A 132 11.85 27.94 -46.32
C SER A 132 12.63 26.62 -46.12
N ASP A 133 12.76 25.83 -47.19
CA ASP A 133 13.41 24.50 -47.19
C ASP A 133 14.82 24.50 -46.59
N ARG A 134 15.57 25.59 -46.81
CA ARG A 134 16.94 25.74 -46.30
C ARG A 134 17.01 25.79 -44.78
N THR A 135 16.08 26.50 -44.14
CA THR A 135 16.06 26.63 -42.67
C THR A 135 15.59 25.34 -42.01
N ALA A 136 14.66 24.61 -42.64
CA ALA A 136 14.19 23.30 -42.17
C ALA A 136 15.27 22.21 -42.31
N GLN A 137 16.02 22.20 -43.42
CA GLN A 137 17.16 21.29 -43.62
C GLN A 137 18.30 21.55 -42.63
N GLU A 138 18.63 22.81 -42.37
CA GLU A 138 19.75 23.19 -41.51
C GLU A 138 19.44 22.89 -40.04
N LEU A 139 18.20 23.12 -39.61
CA LEU A 139 17.70 22.73 -38.28
C LEU A 139 17.64 21.20 -38.12
N GLY A 140 17.17 20.49 -39.16
CA GLY A 140 17.11 19.02 -39.18
C GLY A 140 18.50 18.37 -39.12
N SER A 141 19.48 18.89 -39.87
CA SER A 141 20.84 18.36 -39.90
C SER A 141 21.57 18.49 -38.55
N ARG A 142 21.45 19.65 -37.89
CA ARG A 142 22.09 19.90 -36.58
C ARG A 142 21.41 19.14 -35.45
N VAL A 143 20.09 18.96 -35.52
CA VAL A 143 19.35 18.08 -34.60
C VAL A 143 19.77 16.63 -34.77
N LEU A 144 19.96 16.16 -36.02
CA LEU A 144 20.44 14.80 -36.30
C LEU A 144 21.90 14.57 -35.86
N GLU A 145 22.80 15.54 -36.04
CA GLU A 145 24.18 15.49 -35.53
C GLU A 145 24.24 15.42 -34.00
N HIS A 146 23.36 16.17 -33.32
CA HIS A 146 23.33 16.20 -31.86
C HIS A 146 22.67 14.94 -31.27
N LEU A 147 21.62 14.43 -31.93
CA LEU A 147 20.94 13.19 -31.55
C LEU A 147 21.82 11.95 -31.74
N ALA A 148 22.79 11.96 -32.66
CA ALA A 148 23.70 10.82 -32.90
C ALA A 148 24.60 10.44 -31.70
N SER A 149 24.66 11.26 -30.65
CA SER A 149 25.56 11.07 -29.49
C SER A 149 24.99 10.22 -28.34
N VAL A 150 23.70 9.83 -28.38
CA VAL A 150 23.03 9.13 -27.27
C VAL A 150 22.41 7.83 -27.75
N ALA A 151 22.80 6.69 -27.18
CA ALA A 151 22.47 5.33 -27.63
C ALA A 151 20.99 4.89 -27.43
N THR A 152 20.03 5.82 -27.38
CA THR A 152 18.59 5.54 -27.19
C THR A 152 17.80 5.74 -28.50
N ILE A 153 18.34 5.29 -29.64
CA ILE A 153 17.85 5.60 -31.01
C ILE A 153 17.48 4.33 -31.78
N GLY A 154 16.67 3.45 -31.18
CA GLY A 154 15.87 2.51 -31.96
C GLY A 154 14.56 3.18 -32.38
N ARG A 155 13.82 3.68 -31.37
CA ARG A 155 12.42 4.12 -31.50
C ARG A 155 12.22 5.49 -32.16
N PHE A 156 13.20 6.41 -32.10
CA PHE A 156 13.10 7.73 -32.73
C PHE A 156 13.46 7.73 -34.22
N LYS A 157 14.27 6.76 -34.67
CA LYS A 157 14.57 6.54 -36.10
C LYS A 157 13.31 6.14 -36.87
N ASP A 158 12.46 5.34 -36.24
CA ASP A 158 11.17 4.91 -36.81
C ASP A 158 10.20 6.10 -36.93
N VAL A 159 10.20 7.02 -35.96
CA VAL A 159 9.41 8.27 -36.01
C VAL A 159 9.88 9.19 -37.14
N GLY A 160 11.19 9.37 -37.31
CA GLY A 160 11.75 10.17 -38.41
C GLY A 160 11.46 9.58 -39.79
N ARG A 161 11.45 8.25 -39.91
CA ARG A 161 11.11 7.53 -41.15
C ARG A 161 9.61 7.63 -41.47
N LEU A 162 8.74 7.51 -40.45
CA LEU A 162 7.29 7.68 -40.59
C LEU A 162 6.91 9.10 -41.05
N VAL A 163 7.66 10.11 -40.57
CA VAL A 163 7.52 11.53 -40.97
C VAL A 163 7.97 11.75 -42.43
N ALA A 164 9.03 11.08 -42.88
CA ALA A 164 9.48 11.18 -44.28
C ALA A 164 8.52 10.51 -45.26
N ASP A 165 7.95 9.35 -44.89
CA ASP A 165 7.00 8.62 -45.74
C ASP A 165 5.63 9.34 -45.84
N THR A 166 5.22 10.10 -44.82
CA THR A 166 3.99 10.92 -44.85
C THR A 166 4.12 12.24 -45.64
N VAL A 167 5.34 12.71 -45.90
CA VAL A 167 5.60 13.92 -46.70
C VAL A 167 5.33 13.70 -48.20
N HIS A 168 5.39 12.47 -48.68
CA HIS A 168 5.24 12.16 -50.11
C HIS A 168 3.80 11.84 -50.57
N GLY A 169 2.80 11.78 -49.67
CA GLY A 169 1.54 11.08 -49.96
C GLY A 169 0.20 11.80 -49.83
N ALA A 170 0.06 13.01 -49.27
CA ALA A 170 -1.28 13.51 -48.89
C ALA A 170 -1.62 14.93 -49.40
N GLY A 171 -2.78 15.02 -50.06
CA GLY A 171 -3.44 16.25 -50.54
C GLY A 171 -4.10 17.08 -49.43
N PRO A 172 -5.16 17.88 -49.72
CA PRO A 172 -5.56 19.08 -48.95
C PRO A 172 -6.06 18.90 -47.50
N GLU A 173 -6.02 17.72 -46.89
CA GLU A 173 -6.32 17.51 -45.46
C GLU A 173 -5.13 17.84 -44.53
N GLY A 174 -4.37 18.89 -44.87
CA GLY A 174 -3.08 19.24 -44.26
C GLY A 174 -3.12 19.85 -42.84
N GLY A 175 -4.30 20.01 -42.24
CA GLY A 175 -4.49 20.68 -40.93
C GLY A 175 -3.99 19.85 -39.75
N HIS A 176 -4.24 18.53 -39.74
CA HIS A 176 -3.81 17.63 -38.66
C HIS A 176 -2.29 17.41 -38.68
N GLY A 177 -1.70 17.29 -39.88
CA GLY A 177 -0.24 17.25 -40.04
C GLY A 177 0.43 18.54 -39.58
N ALA A 178 -0.20 19.71 -39.79
CA ALA A 178 0.33 21.00 -39.34
C ALA A 178 0.31 21.13 -37.82
N LEU A 179 -0.75 20.63 -37.17
CA LEU A 179 -0.87 20.66 -35.72
C LEU A 179 0.13 19.69 -35.04
N VAL A 180 0.33 18.49 -35.60
CA VAL A 180 1.36 17.55 -35.14
C VAL A 180 2.77 18.15 -35.35
N ARG A 181 3.00 18.85 -36.47
CA ARG A 181 4.24 19.63 -36.70
C ARG A 181 4.42 20.73 -35.63
N LEU A 182 3.35 21.45 -35.26
CA LEU A 182 3.38 22.50 -34.23
C LEU A 182 3.65 21.96 -32.81
N VAL A 183 3.02 20.84 -32.44
CA VAL A 183 3.21 20.18 -31.15
C VAL A 183 4.61 19.57 -31.04
N ASN A 184 5.14 19.00 -32.13
CA ASN A 184 6.51 18.51 -32.18
C ASN A 184 7.54 19.65 -32.12
N VAL A 185 7.27 20.82 -32.72
CA VAL A 185 8.12 22.01 -32.61
C VAL A 185 8.08 22.61 -31.19
N ALA A 186 6.91 22.58 -30.54
CA ALA A 186 6.78 22.97 -29.12
C ALA A 186 7.54 21.99 -28.20
N ALA A 187 7.43 20.69 -28.45
CA ALA A 187 8.18 19.66 -27.75
C ALA A 187 9.70 19.76 -28.02
N LEU A 188 10.11 20.17 -29.22
CA LEU A 188 11.50 20.44 -29.60
C LEU A 188 12.06 21.67 -28.88
N TYR A 189 11.27 22.75 -28.78
CA TYR A 189 11.67 23.99 -28.09
C TYR A 189 11.78 23.77 -26.58
N VAL A 190 10.84 23.01 -26.02
CA VAL A 190 10.91 22.53 -24.64
C VAL A 190 12.13 21.62 -24.48
N GLY A 191 12.36 20.66 -25.37
CA GLY A 191 13.54 19.77 -25.37
C GLY A 191 14.88 20.50 -25.43
N LEU A 192 14.99 21.55 -26.24
CA LEU A 192 16.19 22.40 -26.35
C LEU A 192 16.43 23.25 -25.11
N GLY A 193 15.36 23.70 -24.43
CA GLY A 193 15.46 24.34 -23.12
C GLY A 193 15.88 23.38 -22.00
N LEU A 194 15.52 22.09 -22.12
CA LEU A 194 15.80 21.05 -21.14
C LEU A 194 17.24 20.49 -21.19
N LEU A 195 17.99 20.74 -22.28
CA LEU A 195 19.39 20.33 -22.43
C LEU A 195 20.40 21.30 -21.78
N GLY A 196 19.95 22.28 -21.00
CA GLY A 196 20.85 23.18 -20.26
C GLY A 196 21.68 24.12 -21.15
N VAL A 197 21.20 24.40 -22.36
CA VAL A 197 21.76 25.40 -23.27
C VAL A 197 21.51 26.78 -22.67
N THR A 198 22.43 27.21 -21.80
CA THR A 198 22.47 28.57 -21.26
C THR A 198 22.52 29.57 -22.41
N ARG A 199 22.08 30.80 -22.11
CA ARG A 199 21.98 32.02 -22.95
C ARG A 199 23.12 32.24 -23.97
N ASP A 200 24.28 31.62 -23.79
CA ASP A 200 25.52 31.93 -24.51
C ASP A 200 25.89 30.97 -25.65
N SER A 201 25.15 29.87 -25.86
CA SER A 201 25.55 28.81 -26.83
C SER A 201 24.81 28.80 -28.17
N ILE A 202 23.92 29.76 -28.44
CA ILE A 202 23.35 29.97 -29.78
C ILE A 202 23.67 31.40 -30.22
N GLY A 203 24.83 31.57 -30.87
CA GLY A 203 25.39 32.85 -31.29
C GLY A 203 24.65 33.60 -32.40
N GLU A 204 23.41 33.24 -32.76
CA GLU A 204 22.63 33.97 -33.76
C GLU A 204 21.30 34.46 -33.19
N ALA A 205 21.25 35.76 -32.85
CA ALA A 205 20.07 36.47 -32.38
C ALA A 205 18.86 36.33 -33.34
N ALA A 206 19.11 36.14 -34.64
CA ALA A 206 18.08 35.92 -35.66
C ALA A 206 17.37 34.56 -35.50
N LEU A 207 18.09 33.50 -35.12
CA LEU A 207 17.51 32.18 -34.88
C LEU A 207 16.68 32.17 -33.59
N GLN A 208 17.15 32.85 -32.55
CA GLN A 208 16.37 33.07 -31.32
C GLN A 208 15.07 33.85 -31.60
N ALA A 209 15.12 34.89 -32.44
CA ALA A 209 13.94 35.65 -32.84
C ALA A 209 12.94 34.79 -33.65
N ARG A 210 13.44 33.93 -34.55
CA ARG A 210 12.61 33.01 -35.37
C ARG A 210 11.96 31.91 -34.52
N LEU A 211 12.67 31.35 -33.54
CA LEU A 211 12.10 30.36 -32.62
C LEU A 211 11.06 30.98 -31.67
N ARG A 212 11.30 32.21 -31.18
CA ARG A 212 10.29 32.97 -30.43
C ARG A 212 9.06 33.30 -31.29
N GLY A 213 9.25 33.63 -32.57
CA GLY A 213 8.18 33.85 -33.53
C GLY A 213 7.34 32.59 -33.77
N ALA A 214 7.99 31.43 -33.95
CA ALA A 214 7.32 30.14 -34.12
C ALA A 214 6.54 29.73 -32.86
N ALA A 215 7.14 29.90 -31.67
CA ALA A 215 6.45 29.66 -30.40
C ALA A 215 5.23 30.58 -30.25
N ARG A 216 5.35 31.89 -30.53
CA ARG A 216 4.21 32.81 -30.49
C ARG A 216 3.10 32.43 -31.49
N ALA A 217 3.46 31.95 -32.68
CA ALA A 217 2.49 31.48 -33.67
C ALA A 217 1.77 30.19 -33.21
N VAL A 218 2.48 29.29 -32.51
CA VAL A 218 1.88 28.09 -31.91
C VAL A 218 0.93 28.45 -30.77
N LEU A 219 1.36 29.34 -29.88
CA LEU A 219 0.54 29.85 -28.78
C LEU A 219 -0.71 30.56 -29.31
N ARG A 220 -0.59 31.24 -30.46
CA ARG A 220 -1.71 31.90 -31.13
C ARG A 220 -2.66 30.92 -31.81
N ALA A 221 -2.16 29.93 -32.55
CA ALA A 221 -3.01 28.90 -33.14
C ALA A 221 -3.81 28.14 -32.07
N LEU A 222 -3.20 27.90 -30.89
CA LEU A 222 -3.89 27.35 -29.72
C LEU A 222 -4.92 28.32 -29.13
N ALA A 223 -4.65 29.62 -29.12
CA ALA A 223 -5.61 30.64 -28.69
C ALA A 223 -6.80 30.77 -29.67
N ASP A 224 -6.56 30.74 -30.98
CA ASP A 224 -7.59 30.80 -32.02
C ASP A 224 -8.48 29.54 -32.01
N CYS A 225 -7.94 28.37 -31.62
CA CYS A 225 -8.73 27.17 -31.35
C CYS A 225 -9.63 27.28 -30.11
N CYS A 226 -9.37 28.25 -29.22
CA CYS A 226 -10.13 28.48 -27.98
C CYS A 226 -11.11 29.67 -28.07
N ASP A 227 -10.93 30.58 -29.03
CA ASP A 227 -11.67 31.86 -29.13
C ASP A 227 -12.80 31.89 -30.17
N GLY A 228 -13.31 30.72 -30.60
CA GLY A 228 -14.59 30.65 -31.30
C GLY A 228 -15.71 31.21 -30.41
N ASP A 229 -16.15 32.44 -30.71
CA ASP A 229 -17.29 33.19 -30.14
C ASP A 229 -17.13 33.91 -28.78
N ARG A 230 -15.98 34.55 -28.50
CA ARG A 230 -15.87 35.44 -27.32
C ARG A 230 -15.35 36.83 -27.67
N HIS A 231 -16.18 37.63 -28.33
CA HIS A 231 -15.95 39.07 -28.48
C HIS A 231 -17.06 39.88 -27.80
N GLY A 232 -16.68 40.59 -26.72
CA GLY A 232 -17.51 41.56 -26.03
C GLY A 232 -16.84 42.03 -24.74
N ALA A 233 -16.50 43.32 -24.68
CA ALA A 233 -15.84 43.95 -23.53
C ALA A 233 -16.81 44.13 -22.35
N GLY A 234 -16.38 43.76 -21.13
CA GLY A 234 -17.02 44.14 -19.86
C GLY A 234 -17.83 43.04 -19.18
N GLY A 235 -17.31 42.50 -18.06
CA GLY A 235 -17.96 41.49 -17.21
C GLY A 235 -17.81 40.05 -17.70
N LEU A 236 -17.71 39.05 -16.80
CA LEU A 236 -17.81 37.64 -17.20
C LEU A 236 -19.18 37.44 -17.87
N PRO A 237 -19.25 37.05 -19.15
CA PRO A 237 -20.54 36.86 -19.83
C PRO A 237 -21.32 35.70 -19.19
N PRO A 238 -22.66 35.73 -19.22
CA PRO A 238 -23.48 34.61 -18.77
C PRO A 238 -23.19 33.39 -19.65
N GLY A 239 -22.41 32.43 -19.13
CA GLY A 239 -21.93 31.26 -19.87
C GLY A 239 -20.42 31.01 -19.82
N ALA A 240 -19.64 31.89 -19.17
CA ALA A 240 -18.21 31.65 -18.95
C ALA A 240 -17.95 30.48 -17.98
N LEU A 241 -16.88 29.72 -18.24
CA LEU A 241 -16.47 28.61 -17.36
C LEU A 241 -16.06 29.18 -15.99
N PRO A 242 -16.63 28.70 -14.87
CA PRO A 242 -16.19 29.08 -13.54
C PRO A 242 -14.70 28.76 -13.32
N PRO A 243 -14.01 29.49 -12.41
CA PRO A 243 -12.62 29.22 -12.12
C PRO A 243 -12.42 27.78 -11.63
N LEU A 244 -11.47 27.09 -12.26
CA LEU A 244 -11.03 25.75 -11.88
C LEU A 244 -9.77 25.86 -11.04
N TRP A 245 -9.74 25.12 -9.92
CA TRP A 245 -8.55 25.03 -9.08
C TRP A 245 -7.52 24.08 -9.70
N HIS A 246 -7.96 22.91 -10.16
CA HIS A 246 -7.06 21.86 -10.62
C HIS A 246 -7.75 20.85 -11.56
N ILE A 247 -7.00 20.31 -12.53
CA ILE A 247 -7.41 19.25 -13.46
C ILE A 247 -6.37 18.13 -13.35
N ALA A 248 -6.79 16.98 -12.83
CA ALA A 248 -5.97 15.79 -12.65
C ALA A 248 -6.49 14.62 -13.48
N ARG A 249 -5.68 13.57 -13.67
CA ARG A 249 -6.20 12.29 -14.19
C ARG A 249 -7.11 11.61 -13.16
N ASN A 250 -8.23 11.04 -13.62
CA ASN A 250 -8.96 10.05 -12.84
C ASN A 250 -8.18 8.73 -12.88
N ARG A 251 -7.30 8.53 -11.89
CA ARG A 251 -6.38 7.39 -11.86
C ARG A 251 -7.14 6.11 -11.51
N PRO A 252 -6.88 4.97 -12.18
CA PRO A 252 -7.45 3.70 -11.76
C PRO A 252 -6.96 3.37 -10.35
N ALA A 253 -7.89 3.11 -9.44
CA ALA A 253 -7.54 2.53 -8.14
C ALA A 253 -7.09 1.09 -8.37
N ARG A 254 -5.88 0.76 -7.93
CA ARG A 254 -5.35 -0.61 -7.94
C ARG A 254 -5.15 -1.05 -6.50
N HIS A 255 -5.31 -2.34 -6.23
CA HIS A 255 -4.78 -2.95 -5.02
C HIS A 255 -3.26 -2.78 -5.06
N ALA A 256 -2.65 -2.01 -4.14
CA ALA A 256 -1.19 -1.97 -4.14
C ALA A 256 -0.67 -3.19 -3.38
N ILE A 257 0.07 -4.03 -4.09
CA ILE A 257 0.68 -5.23 -3.53
C ILE A 257 2.14 -4.91 -3.16
N ALA A 258 2.60 -5.45 -2.02
CA ALA A 258 4.00 -5.55 -1.55
C ALA A 258 4.75 -4.26 -1.10
N ALA A 259 4.08 -3.19 -0.67
CA ALA A 259 4.79 -2.02 -0.12
C ALA A 259 5.24 -2.20 1.34
N SER A 260 4.45 -2.89 2.18
CA SER A 260 4.68 -2.92 3.63
C SER A 260 5.98 -3.62 4.05
N ARG A 261 6.36 -4.72 3.38
CA ARG A 261 7.64 -5.42 3.61
C ARG A 261 8.85 -4.52 3.35
N ARG A 262 8.78 -3.66 2.32
CA ARG A 262 9.82 -2.67 1.98
C ARG A 262 9.88 -1.52 2.99
N THR A 263 8.72 -1.08 3.46
CA THR A 263 8.61 0.00 4.45
C THR A 263 9.34 -0.32 5.76
N VAL A 264 9.32 -1.58 6.19
CA VAL A 264 10.07 -2.05 7.36
C VAL A 264 11.48 -2.57 7.02
N LYS A 265 11.91 -2.42 5.76
CA LYS A 265 13.20 -2.88 5.21
C LYS A 265 13.48 -4.38 5.40
N ALA A 266 12.43 -5.20 5.50
CA ALA A 266 12.59 -6.64 5.69
C ALA A 266 13.11 -7.35 4.43
N ASP A 267 12.82 -6.82 3.24
CA ASP A 267 13.36 -7.31 1.98
C ASP A 267 14.88 -7.08 1.89
N ALA A 268 15.35 -5.89 2.26
CA ALA A 268 16.77 -5.58 2.36
C ALA A 268 17.46 -6.45 3.41
N ALA A 269 16.88 -6.55 4.61
CA ALA A 269 17.43 -7.37 5.69
C ALA A 269 17.55 -8.85 5.30
N SER A 270 16.51 -9.43 4.68
CA SER A 270 16.53 -10.83 4.26
C SER A 270 17.59 -11.10 3.18
N ARG A 271 17.81 -10.15 2.27
CA ARG A 271 18.82 -10.26 1.20
C ARG A 271 20.25 -10.09 1.74
N VAL A 272 20.46 -9.12 2.63
CA VAL A 272 21.79 -8.81 3.19
C VAL A 272 22.27 -9.91 4.13
N PHE A 273 21.38 -10.46 4.94
CA PHE A 273 21.72 -11.45 5.97
C PHE A 273 21.37 -12.89 5.59
N ASP A 274 20.87 -13.12 4.37
CA ASP A 274 20.42 -14.42 3.87
C ASP A 274 19.55 -15.19 4.90
N THR A 275 18.53 -14.50 5.43
CA THR A 275 17.67 -15.03 6.48
C THR A 275 16.20 -14.86 6.13
N GLY A 276 15.42 -15.92 6.38
CA GLY A 276 13.97 -15.95 6.17
C GLY A 276 13.18 -16.42 7.38
N GLY A 277 13.81 -16.50 8.57
CA GLY A 277 13.17 -17.02 9.79
C GLY A 277 13.27 -18.54 9.97
N ARG A 278 14.16 -19.22 9.23
CA ARG A 278 14.37 -20.68 9.35
C ARG A 278 14.81 -21.04 10.77
N GLY A 279 14.27 -22.12 11.31
CA GLY A 279 14.58 -22.60 12.66
C GLY A 279 13.83 -21.87 13.78
N VAL A 280 13.05 -20.84 13.43
CA VAL A 280 12.16 -20.14 14.36
C VAL A 280 10.73 -20.67 14.20
N ARG A 281 10.08 -20.82 15.35
CA ARG A 281 8.67 -21.20 15.49
C ARG A 281 7.89 -20.12 16.20
N TRP A 282 6.80 -19.69 15.60
CA TRP A 282 5.96 -18.62 16.11
C TRP A 282 4.51 -19.08 16.23
N ALA A 283 3.88 -18.83 17.38
CA ALA A 283 2.45 -19.09 17.51
C ALA A 283 1.64 -17.85 17.12
N VAL A 284 0.51 -18.08 16.46
CA VAL A 284 -0.47 -17.04 16.13
C VAL A 284 -1.75 -17.39 16.90
N VAL A 285 -2.11 -16.51 17.83
CA VAL A 285 -3.34 -16.63 18.63
C VAL A 285 -4.40 -15.76 17.96
N ASP A 286 -5.29 -16.38 17.21
CA ASP A 286 -6.20 -15.68 16.28
C ASP A 286 -7.42 -16.57 15.91
N SER A 287 -8.16 -16.25 14.85
CA SER A 287 -9.35 -16.99 14.41
C SER A 287 -9.05 -18.28 13.65
N GLY A 288 -7.85 -18.39 13.08
CA GLY A 288 -7.35 -19.60 12.45
C GLY A 288 -6.54 -19.35 11.19
N ILE A 289 -5.63 -20.28 10.91
CA ILE A 289 -4.79 -20.25 9.71
C ILE A 289 -5.22 -21.36 8.75
N ASP A 290 -5.47 -21.00 7.49
CA ASP A 290 -5.59 -21.95 6.39
C ASP A 290 -4.23 -22.59 6.09
N ALA A 291 -3.96 -23.73 6.71
CA ALA A 291 -2.75 -24.52 6.54
C ALA A 291 -2.61 -25.12 5.13
N SER A 292 -3.71 -25.21 4.37
CA SER A 292 -3.72 -25.67 2.98
C SER A 292 -3.39 -24.56 1.98
N HIS A 293 -3.20 -23.33 2.45
CA HIS A 293 -2.88 -22.21 1.59
C HIS A 293 -1.47 -22.38 0.95
N PRO A 294 -1.31 -22.22 -0.38
CA PRO A 294 -0.03 -22.41 -1.09
C PRO A 294 1.14 -21.58 -0.52
N ALA A 295 0.84 -20.36 -0.05
CA ALA A 295 1.83 -19.48 0.59
C ALA A 295 2.53 -20.08 1.81
N PHE A 296 1.95 -21.08 2.48
CA PHE A 296 2.55 -21.75 3.65
C PHE A 296 3.18 -23.10 3.32
N ALA A 297 3.24 -23.51 2.05
CA ALA A 297 3.87 -24.78 1.68
C ALA A 297 5.38 -24.81 2.06
N ARG A 298 5.88 -25.98 2.48
CA ARG A 298 7.33 -26.21 2.68
C ARG A 298 8.04 -26.40 1.33
N ASP A 299 9.18 -25.72 1.16
CA ASP A 299 10.07 -25.91 0.01
C ASP A 299 10.69 -27.32 0.07
N GLY A 300 10.36 -28.20 -0.89
CA GLY A 300 10.95 -29.54 -0.95
C GLY A 300 10.05 -30.70 -1.38
N GLY A 301 8.82 -30.49 -1.86
CA GLY A 301 8.14 -31.57 -2.58
C GLY A 301 7.08 -31.07 -3.54
N GLY A 302 7.23 -31.44 -4.80
CA GLY A 302 6.22 -31.17 -5.82
C GLY A 302 5.82 -29.69 -5.95
N PRO A 303 4.88 -29.39 -6.84
CA PRO A 303 4.46 -28.01 -7.04
C PRO A 303 3.73 -27.46 -5.81
N ALA A 304 3.85 -26.15 -5.56
CA ALA A 304 2.94 -25.37 -4.69
C ALA A 304 1.47 -25.37 -5.16
N ILE A 305 1.16 -26.17 -6.19
CA ILE A 305 -0.06 -26.22 -6.97
C ILE A 305 -0.94 -27.40 -6.50
N ASP A 306 -0.34 -28.39 -5.81
CA ASP A 306 -1.05 -29.47 -5.10
C ASP A 306 -1.14 -29.21 -3.58
N ALA A 307 -0.91 -27.97 -3.13
CA ALA A 307 -0.77 -27.58 -1.71
C ALA A 307 -2.05 -27.69 -0.86
N ALA A 308 -3.12 -28.32 -1.36
CA ALA A 308 -4.30 -28.64 -0.56
C ALA A 308 -4.01 -29.61 0.61
N ASP A 309 -2.85 -30.29 0.62
CA ASP A 309 -2.44 -31.14 1.74
C ASP A 309 -1.75 -30.34 2.86
N ALA A 310 -2.54 -29.98 3.88
CA ALA A 310 -2.08 -29.26 5.07
C ALA A 310 -0.89 -29.94 5.78
N ARG A 311 -0.64 -31.25 5.60
CA ARG A 311 0.53 -31.94 6.20
C ARG A 311 1.87 -31.44 5.65
N ARG A 312 1.87 -30.83 4.48
CA ARG A 312 3.07 -30.32 3.80
C ARG A 312 3.32 -28.83 4.11
N SER A 313 2.50 -28.27 5.00
CA SER A 313 2.54 -26.88 5.40
C SER A 313 3.67 -26.57 6.40
N ARG A 314 4.06 -25.30 6.44
CA ARG A 314 4.85 -24.69 7.52
C ARG A 314 3.98 -24.37 8.73
N ILE A 315 2.65 -24.51 8.63
CA ILE A 315 1.78 -24.55 9.80
C ILE A 315 1.95 -25.94 10.44
N VAL A 316 2.78 -26.03 11.47
CA VAL A 316 3.23 -27.33 12.00
C VAL A 316 2.23 -27.96 12.96
N GLN A 317 1.36 -27.14 13.55
CA GLN A 317 0.37 -27.58 14.52
C GLN A 317 -0.82 -26.62 14.53
N THR A 318 -2.03 -27.16 14.59
CA THR A 318 -3.27 -26.39 14.76
C THR A 318 -4.05 -26.89 15.97
N MET A 319 -4.38 -25.98 16.87
CA MET A 319 -5.10 -26.23 18.11
C MET A 319 -6.35 -25.36 18.16
N ASP A 320 -7.50 -25.97 18.41
CA ASP A 320 -8.80 -25.29 18.44
C ASP A 320 -9.28 -25.16 19.89
N PHE A 321 -8.99 -24.02 20.52
CA PHE A 321 -9.33 -23.75 21.92
C PHE A 321 -10.80 -23.39 22.14
N THR A 322 -11.56 -23.08 21.07
CA THR A 322 -13.00 -22.81 21.17
C THR A 322 -13.77 -24.00 21.78
N ARG A 323 -13.24 -25.22 21.60
CA ARG A 323 -13.78 -26.47 22.16
C ARG A 323 -13.57 -26.61 23.66
N LEU A 324 -12.77 -25.76 24.29
CA LEU A 324 -12.36 -25.94 25.69
C LEU A 324 -13.55 -25.83 26.64
N ALA A 325 -14.49 -24.92 26.39
CA ALA A 325 -15.71 -24.80 27.18
C ALA A 325 -16.53 -26.10 27.16
N ASP A 326 -16.79 -26.65 25.97
CA ASP A 326 -17.51 -27.92 25.82
C ASP A 326 -16.76 -29.08 26.49
N LEU A 327 -15.45 -29.19 26.27
CA LEU A 327 -14.63 -30.26 26.85
C LEU A 327 -14.62 -30.22 28.37
N THR A 328 -14.49 -29.03 28.96
CA THR A 328 -14.48 -28.85 30.42
C THR A 328 -15.87 -29.08 31.03
N ALA A 329 -16.95 -28.83 30.26
CA ALA A 329 -18.31 -29.23 30.61
C ALA A 329 -18.58 -30.75 30.43
N GLY A 330 -17.63 -31.52 29.93
CA GLY A 330 -17.76 -32.96 29.69
C GLY A 330 -18.42 -33.33 28.36
N THR A 331 -18.60 -32.36 27.46
CA THR A 331 -19.14 -32.57 26.12
C THR A 331 -18.00 -32.77 25.12
N LEU A 332 -17.99 -33.92 24.44
CA LEU A 332 -17.00 -34.22 23.41
C LEU A 332 -17.63 -34.14 22.01
N PRO A 333 -17.13 -33.30 21.10
CA PRO A 333 -17.63 -33.26 19.73
C PRO A 333 -17.55 -34.62 19.03
N LYS A 334 -18.64 -35.04 18.37
CA LYS A 334 -18.73 -36.36 17.70
C LYS A 334 -17.60 -36.60 16.69
N SER A 335 -17.19 -35.55 15.97
CA SER A 335 -16.08 -35.61 15.00
C SER A 335 -14.74 -35.91 15.68
N VAL A 336 -14.47 -35.31 16.84
CA VAL A 336 -13.28 -35.58 17.65
C VAL A 336 -13.34 -36.99 18.22
N ALA A 337 -14.49 -37.40 18.76
CA ALA A 337 -14.67 -38.76 19.27
C ALA A 337 -14.42 -39.83 18.19
N ALA A 338 -15.00 -39.65 17.01
CA ALA A 338 -14.81 -40.54 15.87
C ALA A 338 -13.37 -40.56 15.34
N ARG A 339 -12.65 -39.43 15.39
CA ARG A 339 -11.24 -39.36 15.04
C ARG A 339 -10.38 -40.13 16.04
N LEU A 340 -10.59 -39.90 17.34
CA LEU A 340 -9.82 -40.53 18.40
C LEU A 340 -10.06 -42.04 18.44
N ALA A 341 -11.29 -42.52 18.23
CA ALA A 341 -11.61 -43.94 18.17
C ALA A 341 -10.81 -44.72 17.11
N LYS A 342 -10.26 -44.03 16.09
CA LYS A 342 -9.42 -44.64 15.04
C LYS A 342 -7.92 -44.69 15.41
N GLN A 343 -7.52 -44.10 16.53
CA GLN A 343 -6.13 -44.09 16.99
C GLN A 343 -5.85 -45.30 17.88
N PRO A 344 -4.60 -45.83 17.91
CA PRO A 344 -4.23 -46.99 18.72
C PRO A 344 -4.57 -46.83 20.21
N ASP A 345 -4.32 -45.65 20.78
CA ASP A 345 -4.58 -45.31 22.19
C ASP A 345 -5.93 -44.59 22.39
N GLY A 346 -6.78 -44.58 21.37
CA GLY A 346 -8.01 -43.78 21.30
C GLY A 346 -9.03 -44.11 22.39
N ALA A 347 -9.22 -45.40 22.68
CA ALA A 347 -10.19 -45.86 23.68
C ALA A 347 -9.84 -45.35 25.09
N ALA A 348 -8.57 -45.46 25.48
CA ALA A 348 -8.08 -44.96 26.77
C ALA A 348 -8.22 -43.43 26.87
N LEU A 349 -7.97 -42.73 25.76
CA LEU A 349 -8.09 -41.28 25.72
C LEU A 349 -9.54 -40.80 25.83
N LEU A 350 -10.48 -41.49 25.16
CA LEU A 350 -11.92 -41.23 25.27
C LEU A 350 -12.44 -41.49 26.68
N GLU A 351 -11.96 -42.55 27.34
CA GLU A 351 -12.33 -42.87 28.72
C GLU A 351 -11.83 -41.79 29.70
N ARG A 352 -10.60 -41.28 29.51
CA ARG A 352 -10.06 -40.15 30.28
C ARG A 352 -10.83 -38.86 29.99
N ALA A 353 -11.16 -38.58 28.73
CA ALA A 353 -11.93 -37.39 28.34
C ALA A 353 -13.34 -37.40 28.98
N ALA A 354 -14.00 -38.56 29.06
CA ALA A 354 -15.30 -38.70 29.73
C ALA A 354 -15.25 -38.46 31.25
N ARG A 355 -14.07 -38.51 31.87
CA ARG A 355 -13.88 -38.16 33.28
C ARG A 355 -13.51 -36.70 33.51
N LEU A 356 -13.08 -35.97 32.48
CA LEU A 356 -12.54 -34.61 32.60
C LEU A 356 -13.44 -33.66 33.42
N GLY A 357 -14.74 -33.60 33.11
CA GLY A 357 -15.67 -32.75 33.86
C GLY A 357 -15.78 -33.11 35.35
N ARG A 358 -15.78 -34.41 35.69
CA ARG A 358 -15.77 -34.89 37.09
C ARG A 358 -14.44 -34.59 37.78
N ASP A 359 -13.34 -34.71 37.04
CA ASP A 359 -11.99 -34.46 37.54
C ASP A 359 -11.80 -32.99 37.90
N LEU A 360 -12.25 -32.10 37.03
CA LEU A 360 -12.27 -30.65 37.26
C LEU A 360 -13.20 -30.28 38.43
N ALA A 361 -14.39 -30.89 38.51
CA ALA A 361 -15.31 -30.69 39.63
C ALA A 361 -14.73 -31.17 40.98
N ALA A 362 -13.83 -32.15 40.96
CA ALA A 362 -13.08 -32.62 42.12
C ALA A 362 -11.83 -31.77 42.45
N GLY A 363 -11.63 -30.65 41.75
CA GLY A 363 -10.52 -29.72 41.98
C GLY A 363 -9.19 -30.12 41.32
N ARG A 364 -9.16 -31.10 40.41
CA ARG A 364 -7.95 -31.39 39.63
C ARG A 364 -7.70 -30.28 38.61
N MET A 365 -6.42 -29.97 38.36
CA MET A 365 -6.05 -28.99 37.33
C MET A 365 -6.17 -29.58 35.93
N LEU A 366 -6.21 -28.70 34.91
CA LEU A 366 -6.19 -29.10 33.50
C LEU A 366 -4.92 -29.89 33.17
N ASP A 367 -5.11 -31.09 32.64
CA ASP A 367 -4.03 -31.95 32.14
C ASP A 367 -3.84 -31.73 30.64
N TRP A 368 -2.79 -30.99 30.28
CA TRP A 368 -2.47 -30.69 28.88
C TRP A 368 -2.16 -31.95 28.04
N SER A 369 -1.64 -33.02 28.66
CA SER A 369 -1.39 -34.28 27.96
C SER A 369 -2.68 -34.96 27.48
N LEU A 370 -3.79 -34.71 28.19
CA LEU A 370 -5.12 -35.17 27.80
C LEU A 370 -5.78 -34.21 26.81
N LEU A 371 -5.65 -32.89 27.04
CA LEU A 371 -6.34 -31.87 26.23
C LEU A 371 -5.75 -31.69 24.84
N GLU A 372 -4.43 -31.78 24.70
CA GLU A 372 -3.75 -31.59 23.42
C GLU A 372 -4.34 -32.44 22.27
N PRO A 373 -4.49 -33.77 22.39
CA PRO A 373 -5.10 -34.57 21.33
C PRO A 373 -6.60 -34.28 21.09
N LEU A 374 -7.31 -33.72 22.08
CA LEU A 374 -8.73 -33.33 21.97
C LEU A 374 -8.89 -32.00 21.21
N LEU A 375 -8.00 -31.04 21.46
CA LEU A 375 -7.98 -29.71 20.83
C LEU A 375 -7.35 -29.73 19.43
N ALA A 376 -6.49 -30.70 19.13
CA ALA A 376 -5.80 -30.79 17.84
C ALA A 376 -6.76 -30.89 16.64
N VAL A 377 -6.49 -30.08 15.62
CA VAL A 377 -7.15 -30.15 14.30
C VAL A 377 -6.30 -31.01 13.37
N SER A 378 -6.95 -31.97 12.72
CA SER A 378 -6.27 -32.87 11.79
C SER A 378 -5.90 -32.15 10.49
N HIS A 379 -4.63 -32.23 10.10
CA HIS A 379 -4.18 -31.81 8.76
C HIS A 379 -4.31 -32.90 7.70
N ALA A 380 -4.78 -34.10 8.07
CA ALA A 380 -4.94 -35.19 7.11
C ALA A 380 -6.01 -34.88 6.03
N PRO A 381 -5.82 -35.33 4.78
CA PRO A 381 -6.77 -35.14 3.70
C PRO A 381 -8.19 -35.62 4.07
N GLY A 382 -9.20 -34.82 3.73
CA GLY A 382 -10.61 -35.10 4.04
C GLY A 382 -11.02 -34.86 5.50
N GLY A 383 -10.07 -34.54 6.40
CA GLY A 383 -10.33 -34.19 7.80
C GLY A 383 -9.92 -32.77 8.19
N TYR A 384 -9.32 -32.01 7.28
CA TYR A 384 -8.93 -30.62 7.50
C TYR A 384 -10.08 -29.68 7.10
N ALA A 385 -10.50 -28.82 8.03
CA ALA A 385 -11.47 -27.77 7.79
C ALA A 385 -10.77 -26.42 7.73
N VAL A 386 -10.93 -25.75 6.58
CA VAL A 386 -10.46 -24.38 6.36
C VAL A 386 -11.18 -23.46 7.37
N PRO A 387 -10.46 -22.55 8.06
CA PRO A 387 -11.10 -21.60 8.97
C PRO A 387 -12.07 -20.68 8.19
N PRO A 388 -13.26 -20.40 8.74
CA PRO A 388 -14.26 -19.58 8.06
C PRO A 388 -13.86 -18.10 8.04
N ASP A 389 -13.24 -17.63 9.13
CA ASP A 389 -12.76 -16.27 9.25
C ASP A 389 -11.39 -16.09 8.58
N SER A 390 -11.21 -14.94 7.94
CA SER A 390 -10.02 -14.65 7.14
C SER A 390 -8.90 -13.94 7.93
N HIS A 391 -9.20 -13.43 9.12
CA HIS A 391 -8.29 -12.58 9.90
C HIS A 391 -6.99 -13.32 10.27
N GLY A 392 -7.08 -14.51 10.88
CA GLY A 392 -5.89 -15.27 11.29
C GLY A 392 -5.01 -15.71 10.11
N THR A 393 -5.62 -16.07 8.98
CA THR A 393 -4.89 -16.39 7.75
C THR A 393 -4.19 -15.17 7.18
N HIS A 394 -4.81 -13.99 7.26
CA HIS A 394 -4.22 -12.72 6.83
C HIS A 394 -3.02 -12.33 7.70
N VAL A 395 -3.18 -12.40 9.02
CA VAL A 395 -2.13 -12.15 10.02
C VAL A 395 -0.93 -13.08 9.81
N ALA A 396 -1.18 -14.38 9.64
CA ALA A 396 -0.14 -15.37 9.39
C ALA A 396 0.59 -15.12 8.06
N GLY A 397 -0.12 -14.63 7.04
CA GLY A 397 0.49 -14.29 5.76
C GLY A 397 1.46 -13.13 5.84
N ILE A 398 1.12 -12.08 6.61
CA ILE A 398 2.02 -10.92 6.84
C ILE A 398 3.30 -11.41 7.51
N LEU A 399 3.15 -12.30 8.48
CA LEU A 399 4.27 -12.83 9.26
C LEU A 399 5.14 -13.75 8.40
N GLY A 400 4.57 -14.70 7.67
CA GLY A 400 5.31 -15.83 7.11
C GLY A 400 4.86 -16.39 5.77
N ALA A 401 4.11 -15.65 4.95
CA ALA A 401 3.81 -16.09 3.58
C ALA A 401 5.08 -16.23 2.73
N GLY A 402 5.11 -17.24 1.87
CA GLY A 402 6.16 -17.52 0.90
C GLY A 402 5.55 -18.04 -0.39
N TRP A 403 4.70 -17.23 -1.04
CA TRP A 403 4.03 -17.62 -2.28
C TRP A 403 4.81 -17.08 -3.48
N TYR A 404 5.53 -17.97 -4.16
CA TYR A 404 6.43 -17.61 -5.24
C TYR A 404 5.81 -17.90 -6.62
N GLY A 405 5.59 -16.87 -7.43
CA GLY A 405 5.07 -16.99 -8.78
C GLY A 405 6.03 -17.71 -9.72
N ARG A 406 7.35 -17.63 -9.47
CA ARG A 406 8.36 -18.40 -10.22
C ARG A 406 8.04 -19.91 -10.25
N HIS A 407 7.45 -20.46 -9.19
CA HIS A 407 7.10 -21.89 -9.14
C HIS A 407 6.03 -22.28 -10.17
N TYR A 408 5.18 -21.33 -10.59
CA TYR A 408 4.17 -21.52 -11.65
C TYR A 408 4.81 -21.33 -13.03
N LEU A 409 5.58 -20.24 -13.19
CA LEU A 409 6.22 -19.88 -14.46
C LEU A 409 7.22 -20.95 -14.93
N GLU A 410 8.08 -21.46 -14.05
CA GLU A 410 9.05 -22.51 -14.36
C GLU A 410 8.40 -23.83 -14.81
N ARG A 411 7.12 -24.03 -14.48
CA ARG A 411 6.32 -25.22 -14.82
C ARG A 411 5.38 -24.99 -16.00
N GLY A 412 5.43 -23.81 -16.64
CA GLY A 412 4.53 -23.45 -17.73
C GLY A 412 3.05 -23.31 -17.30
N MET A 413 2.79 -23.07 -16.02
CA MET A 413 1.44 -22.89 -15.48
C MET A 413 1.08 -21.40 -15.39
N PRO A 414 -0.21 -21.04 -15.58
CA PRO A 414 -0.64 -19.67 -15.42
C PRO A 414 -0.42 -19.20 -13.98
N LEU A 415 -0.01 -17.95 -13.81
CA LEU A 415 0.05 -17.32 -12.50
C LEU A 415 -1.38 -17.21 -11.92
N PRO A 416 -1.57 -17.52 -10.63
CA PRO A 416 -2.82 -17.20 -9.94
C PRO A 416 -3.15 -15.70 -10.10
N PRO A 417 -4.42 -15.33 -10.28
CA PRO A 417 -4.85 -13.93 -10.34
C PRO A 417 -4.30 -13.09 -9.17
N GLU A 418 -4.21 -13.69 -7.99
CA GLU A 418 -3.71 -13.10 -6.74
C GLU A 418 -2.22 -12.70 -6.82
N LEU A 419 -1.44 -13.38 -7.67
CA LEU A 419 -0.03 -13.10 -7.90
C LEU A 419 0.23 -12.29 -9.18
N ALA A 420 -0.80 -11.98 -9.97
CA ALA A 420 -0.65 -11.36 -11.28
C ALA A 420 0.11 -10.02 -11.23
N ASP A 421 -0.11 -9.22 -10.17
CA ASP A 421 0.47 -7.88 -10.06
C ASP A 421 1.86 -7.84 -9.43
N SER A 422 2.17 -8.75 -8.49
CA SER A 422 3.42 -8.73 -7.71
C SER A 422 4.39 -9.85 -8.04
N THR A 423 3.94 -10.85 -8.81
CA THR A 423 4.59 -12.15 -9.03
C THR A 423 4.77 -12.99 -7.76
N ASP A 424 5.16 -12.40 -6.63
CA ASP A 424 5.33 -13.09 -5.35
C ASP A 424 4.58 -12.38 -4.21
N LEU A 425 3.96 -13.17 -3.32
CA LEU A 425 3.39 -12.69 -2.06
C LEU A 425 4.24 -13.22 -0.89
N LEU A 426 5.06 -12.35 -0.32
CA LEU A 426 5.99 -12.68 0.76
C LEU A 426 5.65 -11.93 2.05
N GLY A 427 5.53 -12.67 3.14
CA GLY A 427 5.52 -12.15 4.50
C GLY A 427 6.92 -11.72 4.94
N ILE A 428 7.08 -11.34 6.20
CA ILE A 428 8.38 -10.91 6.75
C ILE A 428 9.38 -12.09 6.86
N CYS A 429 8.91 -13.25 7.30
CA CYS A 429 9.71 -14.47 7.47
C CYS A 429 9.17 -15.64 6.60
N PRO A 430 9.47 -15.69 5.30
CA PRO A 430 8.92 -16.71 4.40
C PRO A 430 9.40 -18.15 4.69
N ALA A 431 10.36 -18.37 5.60
CA ALA A 431 10.85 -19.69 5.97
C ALA A 431 10.51 -20.09 7.42
N ILE A 432 9.68 -19.30 8.11
CA ILE A 432 9.28 -19.56 9.49
C ILE A 432 8.28 -20.73 9.59
N GLU A 433 8.32 -21.44 10.70
CA GLU A 433 7.29 -22.40 11.08
C GLU A 433 6.27 -21.74 12.00
N LEU A 434 4.98 -22.02 11.80
CA LEU A 434 3.89 -21.40 12.54
C LEU A 434 3.05 -22.42 13.30
N LEU A 435 2.55 -22.01 14.46
CA LEU A 435 1.50 -22.72 15.20
C LEU A 435 0.21 -21.90 15.10
N ASP A 436 -0.88 -22.55 14.73
CA ASP A 436 -2.23 -21.98 14.65
C ASP A 436 -2.99 -22.26 15.95
N LEU A 437 -3.19 -21.26 16.80
CA LEU A 437 -3.93 -21.37 18.05
C LEU A 437 -5.25 -20.61 17.90
N ARG A 438 -6.33 -21.34 17.61
CA ARG A 438 -7.65 -20.76 17.33
C ARG A 438 -8.37 -20.43 18.62
N VAL A 439 -8.74 -19.18 18.80
CA VAL A 439 -9.44 -18.68 20.00
C VAL A 439 -10.78 -18.04 19.69
N PHE A 440 -11.04 -17.71 18.42
CA PHE A 440 -12.34 -17.24 17.96
C PHE A 440 -13.18 -18.39 17.41
N ASP A 441 -14.47 -18.37 17.74
CA ASP A 441 -15.45 -19.28 17.17
C ASP A 441 -15.89 -18.87 15.76
N ALA A 442 -16.91 -19.55 15.22
CA ALA A 442 -17.42 -19.30 13.88
C ALA A 442 -18.18 -17.96 13.75
N ASP A 443 -18.67 -17.41 14.86
CA ASP A 443 -19.38 -16.13 14.90
C ASP A 443 -18.41 -14.95 15.08
N GLY A 444 -17.13 -15.24 15.32
CA GLY A 444 -16.08 -14.24 15.52
C GLY A 444 -15.97 -13.77 16.97
N ASP A 445 -16.56 -14.51 17.91
CA ASP A 445 -16.47 -14.25 19.34
C ASP A 445 -15.31 -15.04 19.97
N ALA A 446 -14.67 -14.46 20.98
CA ALA A 446 -13.60 -15.11 21.74
C ALA A 446 -13.69 -14.76 23.23
N ASP A 447 -13.53 -15.78 24.06
CA ASP A 447 -13.47 -15.63 25.51
C ASP A 447 -12.04 -15.41 26.02
N GLU A 448 -11.88 -14.54 27.02
CA GLU A 448 -10.59 -14.31 27.68
C GLU A 448 -10.00 -15.62 28.25
N PHE A 449 -10.84 -16.52 28.76
CA PHE A 449 -10.41 -17.83 29.26
C PHE A 449 -9.75 -18.68 28.17
N THR A 450 -10.30 -18.67 26.96
CA THR A 450 -9.77 -19.40 25.79
C THR A 450 -8.41 -18.86 25.38
N ILE A 451 -8.25 -17.54 25.41
CA ILE A 451 -6.97 -16.86 25.14
C ILE A 451 -5.93 -17.23 26.21
N LEU A 452 -6.29 -17.19 27.49
CA LEU A 452 -5.42 -17.59 28.60
C LEU A 452 -4.94 -19.03 28.45
N ALA A 453 -5.86 -19.95 28.11
CA ALA A 453 -5.55 -21.35 27.89
C ALA A 453 -4.55 -21.53 26.73
N ALA A 454 -4.71 -20.79 25.64
CA ALA A 454 -3.77 -20.82 24.52
C ALA A 454 -2.35 -20.37 24.92
N LEU A 455 -2.23 -19.28 25.71
CA LEU A 455 -0.93 -18.80 26.21
C LEU A 455 -0.29 -19.78 27.20
N GLN A 456 -1.08 -20.38 28.09
CA GLN A 456 -0.62 -21.41 29.02
C GLN A 456 -0.16 -22.68 28.29
N TYR A 457 -0.84 -23.07 27.22
CA TYR A 457 -0.43 -24.19 26.38
C TYR A 457 0.92 -23.94 25.72
N VAL A 458 1.21 -22.72 25.25
CA VAL A 458 2.56 -22.36 24.75
C VAL A 458 3.63 -22.56 25.82
N ARG A 459 3.36 -22.17 27.07
CA ARG A 459 4.29 -22.42 28.19
C ARG A 459 4.48 -23.91 28.43
N TYR A 460 3.40 -24.69 28.43
CA TYR A 460 3.46 -26.15 28.55
C TYR A 460 4.33 -26.78 27.44
N LEU A 461 4.18 -26.36 26.18
CA LEU A 461 4.99 -26.86 25.06
C LEU A 461 6.49 -26.58 25.19
N ASN A 462 6.86 -25.47 25.84
CA ASN A 462 8.25 -25.12 26.09
C ASN A 462 8.82 -25.81 27.34
N GLN A 463 7.99 -26.07 28.35
CA GLN A 463 8.41 -26.78 29.56
C GLN A 463 8.52 -28.29 29.38
N SER A 464 7.71 -28.86 28.47
CA SER A 464 7.68 -30.31 28.19
C SER A 464 8.81 -30.78 27.27
N ARG A 465 9.69 -29.89 26.81
CA ARG A 465 10.73 -30.19 25.81
C ARG A 465 12.10 -29.67 26.26
N ASP A 466 13.15 -30.35 25.84
CA ASP A 466 14.54 -30.03 26.23
C ASP A 466 15.04 -28.68 25.67
N ARG A 467 14.41 -28.20 24.59
CA ARG A 467 14.72 -26.92 23.95
C ARG A 467 13.44 -26.13 23.76
N GLN A 468 13.57 -24.80 23.80
CA GLN A 468 12.45 -23.90 23.51
C GLN A 468 11.85 -24.24 22.14
N TYR A 469 10.57 -24.59 22.14
CA TYR A 469 9.86 -25.02 20.95
C TYR A 469 9.13 -23.88 20.26
N VAL A 470 8.52 -22.99 21.03
CA VAL A 470 7.87 -21.76 20.56
C VAL A 470 8.70 -20.57 21.04
N HIS A 471 9.18 -19.77 20.09
CA HIS A 471 10.10 -18.66 20.34
C HIS A 471 9.36 -17.33 20.52
N GLY A 472 8.19 -17.20 19.89
CA GLY A 472 7.34 -16.03 20.06
C GLY A 472 5.88 -16.30 19.77
N VAL A 473 5.02 -15.37 20.19
CA VAL A 473 3.57 -15.38 20.01
C VAL A 473 3.11 -14.04 19.47
N ASN A 474 2.32 -14.09 18.40
CA ASN A 474 1.58 -12.95 17.86
C ASN A 474 0.14 -12.97 18.37
N ILE A 475 -0.32 -11.88 18.96
CA ILE A 475 -1.68 -11.70 19.47
C ILE A 475 -2.30 -10.48 18.80
N SER A 476 -3.07 -10.72 17.73
CA SER A 476 -3.70 -9.68 16.91
C SER A 476 -5.18 -9.50 17.26
N LEU A 477 -5.50 -9.46 18.55
CA LEU A 477 -6.87 -9.26 19.06
C LEU A 477 -6.90 -8.12 20.09
N SER A 478 -8.10 -7.71 20.48
CA SER A 478 -8.30 -6.65 21.47
C SER A 478 -9.40 -7.02 22.45
N LEU A 479 -9.07 -6.98 23.73
CA LEU A 479 -10.00 -7.13 24.83
C LEU A 479 -10.24 -5.76 25.46
N HIS A 480 -11.51 -5.40 25.58
CA HIS A 480 -11.94 -4.24 26.33
C HIS A 480 -11.76 -4.52 27.83
N HIS A 481 -11.10 -3.60 28.54
CA HIS A 481 -10.92 -3.72 29.98
C HIS A 481 -11.50 -2.50 30.69
N SER A 482 -12.08 -2.74 31.87
CA SER A 482 -12.49 -1.66 32.77
C SER A 482 -11.29 -1.24 33.60
N VAL A 483 -10.73 -0.06 33.29
CA VAL A 483 -9.62 0.55 34.04
C VAL A 483 -9.98 0.74 35.54
N ARG A 484 -11.27 0.84 35.88
CA ARG A 484 -11.76 0.92 37.26
C ARG A 484 -11.59 -0.38 38.04
N SER A 485 -11.68 -1.51 37.35
CA SER A 485 -11.69 -2.85 37.93
C SER A 485 -10.31 -3.50 37.88
N TYR A 486 -9.60 -3.27 36.78
CA TYR A 486 -8.27 -3.78 36.52
C TYR A 486 -7.38 -2.58 36.20
N GLY A 487 -6.43 -2.28 37.08
CA GLY A 487 -5.39 -1.29 36.77
C GLY A 487 -4.71 -1.63 35.43
N CYS A 488 -4.13 -0.64 34.75
CA CYS A 488 -3.62 -0.83 33.39
C CYS A 488 -2.55 -1.92 33.31
N GLY A 489 -2.81 -2.96 32.51
CA GLY A 489 -1.92 -4.12 32.35
C GLY A 489 -2.05 -5.19 33.45
N SER A 490 -3.05 -5.09 34.33
CA SER A 490 -3.29 -6.05 35.42
C SER A 490 -4.46 -6.99 35.17
N THR A 491 -5.03 -7.00 33.96
CA THR A 491 -6.01 -8.01 33.56
C THR A 491 -5.37 -9.40 33.51
N PRO A 492 -6.18 -10.47 33.68
CA PRO A 492 -5.68 -11.83 33.57
C PRO A 492 -4.85 -12.07 32.31
N VAL A 493 -5.34 -11.62 31.15
CA VAL A 493 -4.61 -11.77 29.87
C VAL A 493 -3.26 -11.05 29.86
N CYS A 494 -3.18 -9.83 30.42
CA CYS A 494 -1.93 -9.09 30.50
C CYS A 494 -0.92 -9.77 31.43
N LEU A 495 -1.38 -10.24 32.59
CA LEU A 495 -0.55 -10.97 33.54
C LEU A 495 -0.04 -12.29 32.94
N GLU A 496 -0.85 -12.98 32.15
CA GLU A 496 -0.40 -14.20 31.47
C GLU A 496 0.58 -13.90 30.33
N CYS A 497 0.41 -12.79 29.60
CA CYS A 497 1.41 -12.32 28.64
C CYS A 497 2.76 -12.04 29.31
N ASP A 498 2.75 -11.39 30.49
CA ASP A 498 3.97 -11.13 31.26
C ASP A 498 4.61 -12.42 31.79
N ARG A 499 3.81 -13.41 32.22
CA ARG A 499 4.33 -14.75 32.61
C ARG A 499 4.92 -15.52 31.43
N LEU A 500 4.26 -15.47 30.28
CA LEU A 500 4.74 -16.10 29.04
C LEU A 500 6.07 -15.47 28.60
N ALA A 501 6.18 -14.14 28.64
CA ALA A 501 7.44 -13.45 28.40
C ALA A 501 8.52 -13.82 29.45
N GLY A 502 8.13 -13.94 30.72
CA GLY A 502 9.02 -14.43 31.79
C GLY A 502 9.55 -15.85 31.57
N SER A 503 8.85 -16.66 30.76
CA SER A 503 9.31 -18.01 30.36
C SER A 503 10.27 -18.02 29.16
N GLY A 504 10.64 -16.85 28.63
CA GLY A 504 11.59 -16.70 27.52
C GLY A 504 10.96 -16.54 26.14
N VAL A 505 9.63 -16.39 26.05
CA VAL A 505 8.89 -16.27 24.78
C VAL A 505 8.68 -14.80 24.42
N VAL A 506 8.93 -14.41 23.17
CA VAL A 506 8.63 -13.04 22.71
C VAL A 506 7.12 -12.89 22.51
N VAL A 507 6.48 -11.96 23.22
CA VAL A 507 5.04 -11.69 23.04
C VAL A 507 4.86 -10.37 22.29
N VAL A 508 4.14 -10.41 21.16
CA VAL A 508 3.80 -9.24 20.35
C VAL A 508 2.30 -9.09 20.32
N ALA A 509 1.80 -7.91 20.68
CA ALA A 509 0.38 -7.62 20.79
C ALA A 509 0.00 -6.38 19.96
N ALA A 510 -1.16 -6.42 19.32
CA ALA A 510 -1.75 -5.25 18.70
C ALA A 510 -2.12 -4.20 19.76
N ALA A 511 -2.00 -2.91 19.42
CA ALA A 511 -2.36 -1.81 20.33
C ALA A 511 -3.87 -1.63 20.51
N GLY A 512 -4.67 -2.08 19.52
CA GLY A 512 -6.10 -1.84 19.44
C GLY A 512 -6.48 -0.79 18.40
N ASN A 513 -7.76 -0.79 18.03
CA ASN A 513 -8.31 0.08 16.97
C ASN A 513 -9.27 1.17 17.53
N CYS A 514 -9.16 1.48 18.83
CA CYS A 514 -10.04 2.42 19.54
C CYS A 514 -9.50 3.86 19.54
N GLY A 515 -8.51 4.18 18.70
CA GLY A 515 -7.85 5.49 18.70
C GLY A 515 -8.75 6.68 18.36
N PHE A 516 -9.86 6.44 17.65
CA PHE A 516 -10.84 7.44 17.24
C PHE A 516 -12.11 7.47 18.11
N ASP A 517 -12.22 6.55 19.07
CA ASP A 517 -13.47 6.33 19.82
C ASP A 517 -13.67 7.41 20.90
N GLU A 518 -14.60 8.33 20.65
CA GLU A 518 -15.02 9.40 21.57
C GLU A 518 -15.62 8.85 22.89
N ALA A 519 -16.24 7.66 22.86
CA ALA A 519 -16.82 7.05 24.07
C ALA A 519 -15.73 6.61 25.06
N TYR A 520 -14.58 6.16 24.56
CA TYR A 520 -13.39 5.86 25.37
C TYR A 520 -12.78 7.12 25.98
N ALA A 521 -12.82 8.24 25.28
CA ALA A 521 -12.35 9.52 25.80
C ALA A 521 -13.22 10.06 26.96
N ARG A 522 -14.49 9.64 27.06
CA ARG A 522 -15.45 10.12 28.07
C ARG A 522 -15.48 9.33 29.37
N THR A 523 -14.92 8.12 29.43
CA THR A 523 -14.88 7.29 30.65
C THR A 523 -13.75 7.67 31.61
N SER A 524 -12.83 8.54 31.19
CA SER A 524 -11.76 9.08 32.05
C SER A 524 -12.27 10.25 32.89
N MET A 525 -12.33 10.07 34.23
CA MET A 525 -12.77 11.13 35.13
C MET A 525 -11.87 12.37 35.04
N GLY A 526 -12.49 13.53 34.83
CA GLY A 526 -11.95 14.81 35.26
C GLY A 526 -10.62 15.22 34.61
N GLY A 527 -10.62 15.46 33.30
CA GLY A 527 -9.73 16.44 32.65
C GLY A 527 -8.21 16.20 32.67
N ALA A 528 -7.67 15.21 33.40
CA ALA A 528 -6.23 14.96 33.53
C ALA A 528 -5.74 13.69 32.81
N TYR A 529 -6.64 12.75 32.49
CA TYR A 529 -6.32 11.54 31.71
C TYR A 529 -6.90 11.66 30.29
N ARG A 530 -6.27 12.47 29.42
CA ARG A 530 -6.66 12.57 28.00
C ARG A 530 -5.90 11.52 27.17
N GLY A 531 -6.63 10.70 26.38
CA GLY A 531 -6.07 9.97 25.22
C GLY A 531 -5.82 8.47 25.32
N GLN A 532 -6.27 7.77 26.37
CA GLN A 532 -5.99 6.34 26.54
C GLN A 532 -6.96 5.48 25.73
N SER A 533 -6.46 4.79 24.72
CA SER A 533 -7.27 3.88 23.88
C SER A 533 -6.64 2.50 23.72
N LEU A 534 -5.49 2.25 24.37
CA LEU A 534 -4.82 0.95 24.35
C LEU A 534 -5.71 -0.14 24.95
N THR A 535 -5.91 -1.21 24.19
CA THR A 535 -6.67 -2.39 24.62
C THR A 535 -5.74 -3.45 25.21
N ASP A 536 -6.32 -4.46 25.84
CA ASP A 536 -5.55 -5.60 26.35
C ASP A 536 -5.46 -6.69 25.28
N PRO A 537 -4.34 -7.43 25.18
CA PRO A 537 -3.16 -7.41 26.05
C PRO A 537 -2.11 -6.33 25.72
N GLY A 538 -2.43 -5.33 24.89
CA GLY A 538 -1.54 -4.23 24.54
C GLY A 538 -1.03 -3.41 25.75
N ASN A 539 -1.72 -3.43 26.90
CA ASN A 539 -1.21 -2.82 28.14
C ASN A 539 -0.24 -3.71 28.92
N ALA A 540 0.03 -4.96 28.53
CA ALA A 540 0.99 -5.82 29.22
C ALA A 540 2.41 -5.20 29.20
N ARG A 541 3.16 -5.36 30.30
CA ARG A 541 4.46 -4.70 30.48
C ARG A 541 5.51 -5.29 29.55
N ALA A 542 5.58 -6.62 29.53
CA ALA A 542 6.59 -7.37 28.79
C ALA A 542 6.25 -7.52 27.30
N ALA A 543 4.96 -7.49 26.93
CA ALA A 543 4.56 -7.56 25.53
C ALA A 543 5.13 -6.38 24.72
N ILE A 544 5.45 -6.64 23.46
CA ILE A 544 5.78 -5.63 22.45
C ILE A 544 4.47 -5.17 21.83
N THR A 545 4.02 -3.98 22.19
CA THR A 545 2.74 -3.43 21.73
C THR A 545 2.93 -2.62 20.47
N VAL A 546 2.13 -2.91 19.44
CA VAL A 546 2.35 -2.38 18.09
C VAL A 546 1.18 -1.53 17.62
N GLY A 547 1.45 -0.27 17.31
CA GLY A 547 0.50 0.63 16.63
C GLY A 547 0.60 0.55 15.10
N ALA A 548 -0.35 1.15 14.40
CA ALA A 548 -0.47 1.07 12.94
C ALA A 548 -0.05 2.35 12.21
N THR A 549 0.57 2.19 11.04
CA THR A 549 0.85 3.27 10.07
C THR A 549 0.36 2.91 8.66
N HIS A 550 0.41 3.89 7.76
CA HIS A 550 0.26 3.63 6.32
C HIS A 550 1.32 2.65 5.81
N ARG A 551 0.95 1.78 4.86
CA ARG A 551 1.83 0.72 4.34
C ARG A 551 3.06 1.19 3.60
N SER A 552 3.01 2.33 2.91
CA SER A 552 4.07 2.81 2.01
C SER A 552 4.63 4.16 2.42
N ASP A 553 3.82 4.98 3.09
CA ASP A 553 4.12 6.39 3.34
C ASP A 553 3.93 6.74 4.82
N PRO A 554 4.56 5.99 5.75
CA PRO A 554 4.41 6.23 7.18
C PRO A 554 4.97 7.59 7.61
N HIS A 555 5.95 8.14 6.89
CA HIS A 555 6.49 9.48 7.16
C HIS A 555 5.48 10.58 6.81
N LEU A 556 4.72 10.40 5.72
CA LEU A 556 3.74 11.37 5.25
C LEU A 556 2.48 11.33 6.11
N TYR A 557 1.85 10.16 6.20
CA TYR A 557 0.56 10.00 6.90
C TYR A 557 0.70 9.81 8.40
N GLY A 558 1.87 9.38 8.89
CA GLY A 558 2.11 9.12 10.30
C GLY A 558 1.39 7.87 10.80
N VAL A 559 0.97 7.94 12.07
CA VAL A 559 0.22 6.88 12.77
C VAL A 559 -1.24 6.92 12.31
N SER A 560 -1.78 5.77 11.92
CA SER A 560 -3.14 5.63 11.41
C SER A 560 -4.16 6.13 12.43
N TYR A 561 -5.24 6.77 11.95
CA TYR A 561 -6.20 7.46 12.82
C TYR A 561 -6.84 6.49 13.85
N PHE A 562 -7.10 5.25 13.44
CA PHE A 562 -7.70 4.21 14.28
C PHE A 562 -6.75 3.60 15.31
N SER A 563 -5.43 3.72 15.12
CA SER A 563 -4.46 3.09 16.02
C SER A 563 -4.65 3.63 17.43
N SER A 564 -4.84 2.72 18.37
CA SER A 564 -4.89 3.06 19.79
C SER A 564 -3.58 3.70 20.24
N ARG A 565 -3.71 4.63 21.18
CA ARG A 565 -2.67 5.52 21.67
C ARG A 565 -2.53 5.38 23.18
N GLY A 566 -1.29 5.47 23.63
CA GLY A 566 -1.01 5.57 25.04
C GLY A 566 -0.95 7.03 25.53
N PRO A 567 -0.20 7.31 26.61
CA PRO A 567 0.44 6.31 27.47
C PRO A 567 -0.59 5.36 28.09
N THR A 568 -0.15 4.26 28.71
CA THR A 568 -1.07 3.47 29.54
C THR A 568 -1.60 4.33 30.69
N GLY A 569 -2.67 3.92 31.37
CA GLY A 569 -3.24 4.71 32.47
C GLY A 569 -2.35 4.84 33.70
N ASP A 570 -1.34 3.99 33.85
CA ASP A 570 -0.25 4.12 34.83
C ASP A 570 0.99 4.85 34.29
N GLY A 571 0.92 5.44 33.10
CA GLY A 571 1.96 6.33 32.54
C GLY A 571 3.09 5.64 31.78
N ARG A 572 3.00 4.33 31.50
CA ARG A 572 4.03 3.63 30.70
C ARG A 572 3.95 4.07 29.24
N ALA A 573 5.12 4.22 28.63
CA ALA A 573 5.24 4.55 27.22
C ALA A 573 4.80 3.34 26.36
N LYS A 574 3.61 3.45 25.78
CA LYS A 574 3.00 2.50 24.85
C LYS A 574 2.28 3.28 23.73
N PRO A 575 2.15 2.74 22.50
CA PRO A 575 2.74 1.49 22.02
C PRO A 575 4.27 1.52 22.07
N ASP A 576 4.93 0.36 22.00
CA ASP A 576 6.40 0.30 22.03
C ASP A 576 6.99 0.80 20.70
N LEU A 577 6.33 0.48 19.60
CA LEU A 577 6.69 0.88 18.24
C LEU A 577 5.48 0.77 17.31
N VAL A 578 5.63 1.20 16.06
CA VAL A 578 4.60 1.11 15.04
C VAL A 578 5.07 0.34 13.82
N ALA A 579 4.11 -0.21 13.07
CA ALA A 579 4.36 -0.91 11.83
C ALA A 579 3.20 -0.70 10.83
N PRO A 580 3.39 -1.02 9.54
CA PRO A 580 2.33 -0.99 8.54
C PRO A 580 1.08 -1.75 8.97
N GLY A 581 -0.04 -1.05 9.10
CA GLY A 581 -1.34 -1.63 9.48
C GLY A 581 -2.50 -1.17 8.59
N GLU A 582 -2.28 -0.24 7.66
CA GLU A 582 -3.31 0.26 6.75
C GLU A 582 -3.08 -0.25 5.31
N LYS A 583 -4.14 -0.74 4.66
CA LYS A 583 -4.19 -1.28 3.29
C LYS A 583 -3.22 -2.44 3.10
N ILE A 584 -3.14 -3.35 4.07
CA ILE A 584 -2.21 -4.48 4.02
C ILE A 584 -2.83 -5.62 3.23
N THR A 585 -2.22 -5.96 2.10
CA THR A 585 -2.60 -7.13 1.29
C THR A 585 -1.84 -8.36 1.78
N SER A 586 -2.57 -9.43 2.11
CA SER A 586 -2.03 -10.70 2.61
C SER A 586 -2.92 -11.87 2.21
N THR A 587 -2.58 -13.08 2.64
CA THR A 587 -3.30 -14.32 2.34
C THR A 587 -4.70 -14.33 2.95
N ALA A 588 -5.65 -14.93 2.24
CA ALA A 588 -7.00 -15.22 2.72
C ALA A 588 -7.31 -16.70 2.49
N PRO A 589 -8.24 -17.30 3.25
CA PRO A 589 -8.57 -18.72 3.11
C PRO A 589 -8.95 -19.12 1.67
N GLY A 590 -8.68 -20.36 1.29
CA GLY A 590 -9.03 -20.89 -0.03
C GLY A 590 -8.09 -20.44 -1.15
N ALA A 591 -6.80 -20.29 -0.84
CA ALA A 591 -5.76 -19.78 -1.75
C ALA A 591 -6.04 -18.34 -2.26
N GLY A 592 -6.74 -17.52 -1.46
CA GLY A 592 -7.09 -16.15 -1.80
C GLY A 592 -6.11 -15.11 -1.26
N THR A 593 -6.36 -13.85 -1.59
CA THR A 593 -5.74 -12.70 -0.91
C THR A 593 -6.79 -11.69 -0.51
N ALA A 594 -6.54 -10.95 0.57
CA ALA A 594 -7.41 -9.88 1.03
C ALA A 594 -6.59 -8.67 1.46
N THR A 595 -7.20 -7.49 1.39
CA THR A 595 -6.61 -6.24 1.90
C THR A 595 -7.37 -5.79 3.15
N MET A 596 -6.66 -5.62 4.26
CA MET A 596 -7.27 -5.29 5.56
C MET A 596 -6.54 -4.11 6.23
N ASP A 597 -7.25 -3.47 7.15
CA ASP A 597 -6.80 -2.34 7.97
C ASP A 597 -6.92 -2.70 9.46
N GLY A 598 -5.87 -2.43 10.24
CA GLY A 598 -5.89 -2.63 11.68
C GLY A 598 -4.51 -2.73 12.32
N THR A 599 -4.45 -2.48 13.62
CA THR A 599 -3.25 -2.80 14.43
C THR A 599 -2.96 -4.30 14.45
N SER A 600 -3.99 -5.13 14.20
CA SER A 600 -3.89 -6.56 13.93
C SER A 600 -2.98 -6.92 12.76
N MET A 601 -2.88 -6.06 11.74
CA MET A 601 -1.98 -6.23 10.60
C MET A 601 -0.58 -5.65 10.89
N ALA A 602 -0.47 -4.70 11.83
CA ALA A 602 0.82 -4.14 12.25
C ALA A 602 1.62 -5.11 13.14
N ALA A 603 0.98 -5.75 14.12
CA ALA A 603 1.61 -6.71 15.01
C ALA A 603 2.41 -7.84 14.29
N PRO A 604 1.88 -8.53 13.25
CA PRO A 604 2.60 -9.58 12.56
C PRO A 604 3.83 -9.09 11.78
N HIS A 605 3.89 -7.80 11.39
CA HIS A 605 5.12 -7.24 10.82
C HIS A 605 6.24 -7.26 11.88
N VAL A 606 5.94 -6.83 13.10
CA VAL A 606 6.91 -6.79 14.21
C VAL A 606 7.26 -8.20 14.69
N SER A 607 6.28 -9.11 14.79
CA SER A 607 6.50 -10.53 15.06
C SER A 607 7.47 -11.13 14.04
N GLY A 608 7.28 -10.82 12.77
CA GLY A 608 8.19 -11.23 11.71
C GLY A 608 9.59 -10.65 11.88
N VAL A 609 9.75 -9.36 12.18
CA VAL A 609 11.08 -8.77 12.38
C VAL A 609 11.78 -9.36 13.60
N ALA A 610 11.05 -9.60 14.70
CA ALA A 610 11.56 -10.30 15.87
C ALA A 610 12.02 -11.72 15.52
N ALA A 611 11.25 -12.45 14.71
CA ALA A 611 11.64 -13.78 14.24
C ALA A 611 12.87 -13.76 13.32
N LEU A 612 13.01 -12.78 12.41
CA LEU A 612 14.25 -12.60 11.63
C LEU A 612 15.46 -12.35 12.54
N LEU A 613 15.27 -11.53 13.58
CA LEU A 613 16.32 -11.23 14.55
C LEU A 613 16.75 -12.50 15.30
N LEU A 614 15.80 -13.30 15.78
CA LEU A 614 16.10 -14.59 16.45
C LEU A 614 16.74 -15.62 15.52
N ALA A 615 16.34 -15.67 14.26
CA ALA A 615 16.92 -16.57 13.28
C ALA A 615 18.38 -16.21 12.96
N ARG A 616 18.70 -14.90 12.94
CA ARG A 616 20.05 -14.41 12.70
C ARG A 616 20.94 -14.51 13.94
N HIS A 617 20.38 -14.21 15.11
CA HIS A 617 21.07 -14.14 16.39
C HIS A 617 20.40 -15.09 17.42
N PRO A 618 20.63 -16.42 17.32
CA PRO A 618 19.99 -17.41 18.19
C PRO A 618 20.29 -17.22 19.68
N GLU A 619 21.36 -16.52 20.05
CA GLU A 619 21.70 -16.14 21.42
C GLU A 619 20.69 -15.20 22.08
N LEU A 620 19.75 -14.64 21.30
CA LEU A 620 18.61 -13.86 21.82
C LEU A 620 17.39 -14.72 22.15
N MET A 621 17.37 -16.01 21.74
CA MET A 621 16.29 -16.92 22.12
C MET A 621 16.26 -17.09 23.64
N GLY A 622 15.07 -17.09 24.24
CA GLY A 622 14.90 -17.07 25.69
C GLY A 622 15.09 -15.69 26.34
N HIS A 623 15.48 -14.64 25.59
CA HIS A 623 15.72 -13.29 26.11
C HIS A 623 14.77 -12.23 25.50
N PRO A 624 13.44 -12.34 25.70
CA PRO A 624 12.47 -11.47 25.05
C PRO A 624 12.61 -9.99 25.41
N GLY A 625 13.09 -9.68 26.63
CA GLY A 625 13.41 -8.31 27.01
C GLY A 625 14.51 -7.68 26.13
N ARG A 626 15.58 -8.44 25.83
CA ARG A 626 16.66 -7.98 24.94
C ARG A 626 16.16 -7.79 23.52
N VAL A 627 15.32 -8.70 23.01
CA VAL A 627 14.67 -8.56 21.70
C VAL A 627 13.84 -7.27 21.64
N LYS A 628 13.00 -7.03 22.65
CA LYS A 628 12.21 -5.81 22.77
C LYS A 628 13.08 -4.55 22.78
N ASP A 629 14.19 -4.55 23.51
CA ASP A 629 15.10 -3.40 23.58
C ASP A 629 15.87 -3.15 22.27
N VAL A 630 16.26 -4.21 21.55
CA VAL A 630 16.89 -4.08 20.23
C VAL A 630 15.89 -3.43 19.26
N LEU A 631 14.67 -3.97 19.17
CA LEU A 631 13.64 -3.45 18.25
C LEU A 631 13.26 -1.99 18.55
N ARG A 632 13.18 -1.61 19.83
CA ARG A 632 12.88 -0.23 20.24
C ARG A 632 14.01 0.74 19.89
N ARG A 633 15.26 0.36 20.15
CA ARG A 633 16.43 1.23 19.87
C ARG A 633 16.77 1.34 18.39
N SER A 634 16.39 0.34 17.59
CA SER A 634 16.63 0.33 16.15
C SER A 634 15.50 0.95 15.32
N ALA A 635 14.37 1.30 15.95
CA ALA A 635 13.22 1.89 15.28
C ALA A 635 13.56 3.23 14.60
N THR A 636 12.88 3.51 13.49
CA THR A 636 12.98 4.79 12.77
C THR A 636 11.94 5.76 13.30
N ASP A 637 12.39 6.83 13.94
CA ASP A 637 11.52 7.91 14.40
C ASP A 637 10.75 8.56 13.24
N LEU A 638 9.43 8.70 13.38
CA LEU A 638 8.54 9.35 12.41
C LEU A 638 8.31 10.84 12.73
N GLY A 639 8.90 11.38 13.80
CA GLY A 639 8.73 12.77 14.24
C GLY A 639 7.31 13.06 14.77
N ARG A 640 6.65 12.06 15.36
CA ARG A 640 5.28 12.13 15.89
C ARG A 640 5.28 12.06 17.43
N GLU A 641 4.13 12.33 18.03
CA GLU A 641 3.96 12.22 19.48
C GLU A 641 4.35 10.81 19.98
N PRO A 642 5.25 10.67 20.97
CA PRO A 642 5.70 9.38 21.49
C PRO A 642 4.56 8.46 21.96
N ALA A 643 3.48 9.03 22.51
CA ALA A 643 2.29 8.26 22.89
C ALA A 643 1.55 7.61 21.70
N PHE A 644 1.84 8.04 20.47
CA PHE A 644 1.20 7.56 19.25
C PHE A 644 2.13 6.60 18.50
N GLN A 645 3.41 6.95 18.36
CA GLN A 645 4.38 6.18 17.58
C GLN A 645 5.29 5.26 18.41
N GLY A 646 5.29 5.38 19.75
CA GLY A 646 6.28 4.72 20.58
C GLY A 646 7.70 5.19 20.26
N CYS A 647 8.60 4.22 20.06
CA CYS A 647 9.96 4.48 19.60
C CYS A 647 10.08 4.72 18.07
N GLY A 648 8.98 4.66 17.33
CA GLY A 648 8.93 4.86 15.88
C GLY A 648 8.62 3.59 15.09
N LEU A 649 8.83 3.66 13.78
CA LEU A 649 8.57 2.59 12.83
C LEU A 649 9.60 1.46 12.95
N VAL A 650 9.14 0.22 13.03
CA VAL A 650 10.03 -0.95 13.03
C VAL A 650 10.94 -0.97 11.79
N ASP A 651 12.23 -1.23 12.02
CA ASP A 651 13.26 -1.30 10.98
C ASP A 651 14.04 -2.61 11.10
N ALA A 652 13.75 -3.55 10.20
CA ALA A 652 14.34 -4.87 10.23
C ALA A 652 15.85 -4.85 9.97
N LEU A 653 16.31 -4.00 9.04
CA LEU A 653 17.72 -3.94 8.67
C LEU A 653 18.55 -3.41 9.83
N ARG A 654 18.11 -2.31 10.46
CA ARG A 654 18.79 -1.75 11.64
C ARG A 654 18.73 -2.69 12.84
N ALA A 655 17.61 -3.39 13.05
CA ALA A 655 17.48 -4.34 14.15
C ALA A 655 18.52 -5.47 14.04
N LEU A 656 18.67 -6.06 12.86
CA LEU A 656 19.63 -7.15 12.63
C LEU A 656 21.10 -6.69 12.71
N GLN A 657 21.38 -5.41 12.47
CA GLN A 657 22.71 -4.80 12.60
C GLN A 657 23.06 -4.35 14.03
N ALA A 658 22.07 -4.22 14.91
CA ALA A 658 22.24 -3.65 16.25
C ALA A 658 22.73 -4.63 17.32
N VAL A 659 22.91 -5.90 16.93
CA VAL A 659 23.45 -7.00 17.75
C VAL A 659 24.78 -7.38 17.13
#